data_AF-A0AAN6P7J6-F1
#
_entry.id   AF-A0AAN6P7J6-F1
#
_cell.length_a   1.000
_cell.length_b   1.000
_cell.length_c   1.000
_cell.angle_alpha   90.00
_cell.angle_beta   90.00
_cell.angle_gamma   90.00
#
_symmetry.space_group_name_H-M   'P 1'
#
loop_
_entity.id
_entity.type
_entity.pdbx_description
1 polymer ?
#
loop_
_entity_poly.entity_id
_entity_poly.type
_entity_poly.pdbx_seq_one_letter_code
_entity_poly.pdbx_strand_id
1 'polypeptide(L)'
;MADTVYRASTTAPVNIAVVKYWGKRDAKLNLPTNSSLSVTLSQADLRTLTTASCSAAYPAAAGDSLLLNGEPSDVAGARTQACFRELRARRAALEAADPALPKLSTMPLRLVSENNFPTAAGLASSAAGFAALVRAIANLYELPASPSELSKIARQGSGSACRSLFGGYVAWRMGDAADGSDSMADQVAEAAHWPEMRALVLVVSAAKKGVSSTSGMQQTVATSGLFQERIARVVPQNMAAMEEAIAERNFASFAEVTMRDSNSFHATCADTYPPIFYMNDVSRAAIRAVEQINAAAGRTVAAYTFDAGPNAVIYYLEKDTEAVVGTLYHVLGGEVGGWKDAVVKGLKPSISLDEGIAGILKGGVSRVILTGVGEGPIKSEEYLVAEDGSPHATSAAMSRSFYDIDPAGEVLCTYTDSGETAKLKAEKTEVPVAKAVLYAFLPAGYPHTVTDDYLAYQTFDSLQAFASSITSLLANRAVLEGLGVGDSSSSPTGALILKITGDTISRIATILFAHRMGQAIEPECKFYRFLADIFNDSAQFLDLLTPALPYFPKLGIIVSAGVLRSLCGVAANASKASLSAHFALTGNLAELNAKEASQETVVSLLGMLVGSLVVRMVEDKQVVWMLMVVLAGVHLAMNYHAVRAVKMRSLNRQRATLVFREWLDHGTVLTPEQVAQRESILRNGRGNLTSKSGDYTGFCDFGTYGQLMGWNPRGYHRYDFETGTYFMGIWHRGGYFYMRIALKEGTRTPLAAWFDAVNHAYHFDSALKDGLQSHYENEMPLGYVSEEQKETIFAAMAAAGWDLEVNALETRLPVRVRVGDGRKGLHLSEKDPTRLNGPEAKHD
;
A
#
# COMPACT_ATOMS: atom_id res chain seq x y z
N MET A 1 31.72 11.68 -53.73
CA MET A 1 31.24 12.82 -52.93
C MET A 1 31.11 12.29 -51.52
N ALA A 2 31.71 12.93 -50.52
CA ALA A 2 31.56 12.47 -49.13
C ALA A 2 30.06 12.39 -48.79
N ASP A 3 29.62 11.27 -48.24
CA ASP A 3 28.20 11.01 -47.97
C ASP A 3 27.67 12.00 -46.93
N THR A 4 27.10 13.10 -47.42
CA THR A 4 26.67 14.25 -46.63
C THR A 4 25.55 13.82 -45.68
N VAL A 5 25.70 14.12 -44.39
CA VAL A 5 24.65 13.92 -43.38
C VAL A 5 23.79 15.17 -43.30
N TYR A 6 22.51 15.02 -43.65
CA TYR A 6 21.51 16.07 -43.47
C TYR A 6 20.91 15.93 -42.08
N ARG A 7 20.81 17.02 -41.32
CA ARG A 7 20.26 17.00 -39.96
C ARG A 7 19.43 18.25 -39.66
N ALA A 8 18.36 18.08 -38.87
CA ALA A 8 17.57 19.17 -38.30
C ALA A 8 17.21 18.83 -36.85
N SER A 9 17.32 19.82 -35.97
CA SER A 9 16.99 19.67 -34.55
C SER A 9 15.83 20.56 -34.15
N THR A 10 15.01 20.11 -33.22
CA THR A 10 13.78 20.81 -32.80
C THR A 10 13.44 20.48 -31.36
N THR A 11 13.04 21.48 -30.58
CA THR A 11 12.40 21.29 -29.29
C THR A 11 10.88 21.36 -29.43
N ALA A 12 10.15 20.52 -28.71
CA ALA A 12 8.69 20.61 -28.62
C ALA A 12 8.20 20.60 -27.16
N PRO A 13 7.10 21.32 -26.88
CA PRO A 13 6.54 21.45 -25.54
C PRO A 13 5.62 20.28 -25.15
N VAL A 14 5.44 20.12 -23.85
CA VAL A 14 4.33 19.37 -23.26
C VAL A 14 3.05 20.22 -23.30
N ASN A 15 1.89 19.59 -23.45
CA ASN A 15 0.58 20.23 -23.25
C ASN A 15 -0.25 19.46 -22.22
N ILE A 16 -1.08 20.18 -21.47
CA ILE A 16 -2.00 19.59 -20.48
C ILE A 16 -3.44 19.94 -20.87
N ALA A 17 -4.28 18.90 -21.02
CA ALA A 17 -5.66 19.07 -21.42
C ALA A 17 -6.50 19.67 -20.29
N VAL A 18 -7.27 20.72 -20.60
CA VAL A 18 -8.28 21.33 -19.72
C VAL A 18 -9.70 20.89 -20.12
N VAL A 19 -9.88 20.50 -21.39
CA VAL A 19 -11.00 19.67 -21.85
C VAL A 19 -10.41 18.36 -22.39
N LYS A 20 -10.74 17.23 -21.75
CA LYS A 20 -10.01 15.97 -21.87
C LYS A 20 -10.35 15.19 -23.14
N TYR A 21 -9.28 14.74 -23.79
CA TYR A 21 -9.34 13.68 -24.79
C TYR A 21 -9.35 12.31 -24.11
N TRP A 22 -10.44 11.55 -24.30
CA TRP A 22 -10.53 10.16 -23.86
C TRP A 22 -11.47 9.40 -24.79
N GLY A 23 -10.96 8.37 -25.48
CA GLY A 23 -11.74 7.52 -26.38
C GLY A 23 -11.43 7.77 -27.86
N LYS A 24 -11.37 6.71 -28.66
CA LYS A 24 -11.13 6.79 -30.11
C LYS A 24 -12.31 6.19 -30.87
N ARG A 25 -12.84 6.96 -31.83
CA ARG A 25 -13.78 6.44 -32.83
C ARG A 25 -13.06 5.64 -33.93
N ASP A 26 -11.79 5.98 -34.20
CA ASP A 26 -10.92 5.21 -35.09
C ASP A 26 -9.52 5.07 -34.47
N ALA A 27 -9.12 3.82 -34.16
CA ALA A 27 -7.84 3.53 -33.54
C ALA A 27 -6.65 3.57 -34.50
N LYS A 28 -6.88 3.34 -35.80
CA LYS A 28 -5.84 3.30 -36.85
C LYS A 28 -5.40 4.72 -37.22
N LEU A 29 -6.36 5.62 -37.37
CA LEU A 29 -6.14 7.03 -37.71
C LEU A 29 -6.00 7.93 -36.47
N ASN A 30 -6.17 7.37 -35.26
CA ASN A 30 -6.24 8.08 -33.98
C ASN A 30 -7.30 9.20 -33.98
N LEU A 31 -8.51 8.90 -34.47
CA LEU A 31 -9.61 9.87 -34.46
C LEU A 31 -10.35 9.81 -33.12
N PRO A 32 -10.60 10.95 -32.46
CA PRO A 32 -11.15 10.97 -31.12
C PRO A 32 -12.68 10.88 -31.16
N THR A 33 -13.29 10.47 -30.05
CA THR A 33 -14.75 10.52 -29.87
C THR A 33 -15.30 11.91 -29.64
N ASN A 34 -14.45 12.85 -29.21
CA ASN A 34 -14.79 14.23 -28.91
C ASN A 34 -13.58 15.16 -29.13
N SER A 35 -13.83 16.44 -29.36
CA SER A 35 -12.78 17.47 -29.38
C SER A 35 -12.14 17.63 -28.00
N SER A 36 -10.95 18.21 -27.94
CA SER A 36 -10.25 18.48 -26.67
C SER A 36 -9.51 19.81 -26.75
N LEU A 37 -9.21 20.42 -25.59
CA LEU A 37 -8.48 21.68 -25.50
C LEU A 37 -7.40 21.58 -24.44
N SER A 38 -6.20 22.09 -24.73
CA SER A 38 -5.06 22.08 -23.81
C SER A 38 -4.34 23.42 -23.74
N VAL A 39 -3.62 23.62 -22.63
CA VAL A 39 -2.62 24.68 -22.50
C VAL A 39 -1.25 24.06 -22.78
N THR A 40 -0.48 24.68 -23.68
CA THR A 40 0.91 24.34 -23.94
C THR A 40 1.79 24.92 -22.84
N LEU A 41 2.69 24.12 -22.27
CA LEU A 41 3.60 24.52 -21.20
C LEU A 41 4.93 25.03 -21.77
N SER A 42 5.60 25.94 -21.06
CA SER A 42 6.87 26.53 -21.49
C SER A 42 8.00 25.49 -21.65
N GLN A 43 8.73 25.56 -22.76
CA GLN A 43 9.87 24.67 -23.02
C GLN A 43 11.09 25.01 -22.16
N ALA A 44 11.10 26.17 -21.51
CA ALA A 44 12.12 26.50 -20.51
C ALA A 44 12.11 25.49 -19.34
N ASP A 45 10.93 24.93 -19.03
CA ASP A 45 10.76 23.98 -17.94
C ASP A 45 10.63 22.54 -18.45
N LEU A 46 9.78 22.31 -19.45
CA LEU A 46 9.43 20.97 -19.93
C LEU A 46 9.51 20.91 -21.46
N ARG A 47 10.54 20.22 -21.98
CA ARG A 47 10.76 20.06 -23.42
C ARG A 47 11.27 18.69 -23.82
N THR A 48 10.93 18.30 -25.03
CA THR A 48 11.59 17.22 -25.77
C THR A 48 12.45 17.82 -26.87
N LEU A 49 13.75 17.52 -26.90
CA LEU A 49 14.65 17.84 -28.00
C LEU A 49 14.78 16.63 -28.91
N THR A 50 14.53 16.78 -30.20
CA THR A 50 14.74 15.72 -31.20
C THR A 50 15.59 16.24 -32.35
N THR A 51 16.66 15.51 -32.67
CA THR A 51 17.43 15.67 -33.90
C THR A 51 17.08 14.54 -34.86
N ALA A 52 16.59 14.91 -36.06
CA ALA A 52 16.39 14.01 -37.18
C ALA A 52 17.56 14.16 -38.16
N SER A 53 18.10 13.05 -38.64
CA SER A 53 19.12 13.04 -39.69
C SER A 53 18.87 11.97 -40.73
N CYS A 54 19.37 12.18 -41.96
CA CYS A 54 19.43 11.15 -42.99
C CYS A 54 20.71 11.30 -43.83
N SER A 55 21.19 10.17 -44.36
CA SER A 55 22.37 10.13 -45.22
C SER A 55 22.35 8.88 -46.09
N ALA A 56 22.97 8.97 -47.27
CA ALA A 56 23.25 7.80 -48.12
C ALA A 56 24.34 6.89 -47.50
N ALA A 57 25.20 7.40 -46.61
CA ALA A 57 26.19 6.60 -45.89
C ALA A 57 25.58 5.68 -44.83
N TYR A 58 24.36 5.97 -44.38
CA TYR A 58 23.71 5.12 -43.39
C TYR A 58 23.41 3.75 -44.03
N PRO A 59 23.82 2.63 -43.40
CA PRO A 59 23.59 1.31 -43.98
C PRO A 59 22.11 1.09 -44.23
N ALA A 60 21.72 0.90 -45.50
CA ALA A 60 20.31 0.70 -45.87
C ALA A 60 19.68 -0.51 -45.15
N ALA A 61 20.49 -1.54 -44.86
CA ALA A 61 20.09 -2.71 -44.09
C ALA A 61 19.73 -2.41 -42.62
N ALA A 62 20.20 -1.29 -42.06
CA ALA A 62 19.87 -0.87 -40.70
C ALA A 62 18.49 -0.21 -40.59
N GLY A 63 17.89 0.22 -41.72
CA GLY A 63 16.59 0.88 -41.74
C GLY A 63 16.56 2.20 -40.96
N ASP A 64 15.35 2.62 -40.59
CA ASP A 64 15.15 3.78 -39.73
C ASP A 64 15.43 3.44 -38.27
N SER A 65 15.99 4.37 -37.51
CA SER A 65 16.27 4.19 -36.08
C SER A 65 15.89 5.39 -35.23
N LEU A 66 15.58 5.12 -33.96
CA LEU A 66 15.33 6.14 -32.95
C LEU A 66 16.10 5.78 -31.67
N LEU A 67 16.88 6.74 -31.17
CA LEU A 67 17.48 6.72 -29.85
C LEU A 67 16.69 7.68 -28.94
N LEU A 68 16.04 7.18 -27.89
CA LEU A 68 15.27 7.97 -26.94
C LEU A 68 15.95 7.94 -25.55
N ASN A 69 16.42 9.09 -25.07
CA ASN A 69 17.19 9.24 -23.83
C ASN A 69 18.36 8.25 -23.75
N GLY A 70 19.12 8.12 -24.85
CA GLY A 70 20.26 7.22 -24.96
C GLY A 70 19.92 5.77 -25.31
N GLU A 71 18.64 5.38 -25.43
CA GLU A 71 18.25 3.99 -25.72
C GLU A 71 17.63 3.77 -27.08
N PRO A 72 17.94 2.64 -27.75
CA PRO A 72 17.19 2.22 -28.93
C PRO A 72 15.70 2.07 -28.61
N SER A 73 14.86 2.76 -29.38
CA SER A 73 13.41 2.62 -29.36
C SER A 73 12.93 1.99 -30.65
N ASP A 74 12.01 1.03 -30.53
CA ASP A 74 11.42 0.38 -31.70
C ASP A 74 10.61 1.40 -32.53
N VAL A 75 10.97 1.50 -33.81
CA VAL A 75 10.28 2.33 -34.80
C VAL A 75 9.40 1.52 -35.75
N ALA A 76 9.41 0.19 -35.67
CA ALA A 76 8.59 -0.69 -36.52
C ALA A 76 7.08 -0.60 -36.18
N GLY A 77 6.73 -0.06 -35.02
CA GLY A 77 5.36 0.15 -34.60
C GLY A 77 4.55 1.01 -35.59
N ALA A 78 3.28 0.61 -35.81
CA ALA A 78 2.39 1.22 -36.80
C ALA A 78 2.23 2.75 -36.67
N ARG A 79 2.31 3.29 -35.44
CA ARG A 79 2.20 4.73 -35.14
C ARG A 79 3.37 5.54 -35.71
N THR A 80 4.60 5.06 -35.47
CA THR A 80 5.82 5.70 -35.95
C THR A 80 5.95 5.56 -37.46
N GLN A 81 5.67 4.36 -37.98
CA GLN A 81 5.67 4.10 -39.42
C GLN A 81 4.63 4.94 -40.17
N ALA A 82 3.47 5.20 -39.59
CA ALA A 82 2.49 6.13 -40.16
C ALA A 82 3.07 7.55 -40.30
N CYS A 83 3.73 8.06 -39.25
CA CYS A 83 4.37 9.38 -39.31
C CYS A 83 5.45 9.43 -40.40
N PHE A 84 6.35 8.44 -40.45
CA PHE A 84 7.43 8.39 -41.43
C PHE A 84 6.90 8.32 -42.86
N ARG A 85 5.89 7.49 -43.12
CA ARG A 85 5.28 7.35 -44.44
C ARG A 85 4.69 8.67 -44.93
N GLU A 86 3.90 9.35 -44.10
CA GLU A 86 3.28 10.64 -44.48
C GLU A 86 4.34 11.73 -44.74
N LEU A 87 5.37 11.81 -43.89
CA LEU A 87 6.45 12.80 -44.04
C LEU A 87 7.31 12.52 -45.28
N ARG A 88 7.67 11.27 -45.52
CA ARG A 88 8.42 10.85 -46.72
C ARG A 88 7.61 11.07 -47.99
N ALA A 89 6.30 10.78 -48.00
CA ALA A 89 5.44 11.01 -49.16
C ALA A 89 5.39 12.50 -49.54
N ARG A 90 5.28 13.39 -48.54
CA ARG A 90 5.34 14.84 -48.77
C ARG A 90 6.70 15.30 -49.29
N ARG A 91 7.81 14.76 -48.75
CA ARG A 91 9.16 15.05 -49.25
C ARG A 91 9.37 14.54 -50.68
N ALA A 92 8.93 13.32 -50.98
CA ALA A 92 9.03 12.72 -52.31
C ALA A 92 8.26 13.53 -53.37
N ALA A 93 7.11 14.11 -53.01
CA ALA A 93 6.37 15.00 -53.90
C ALA A 93 7.16 16.27 -54.25
N LEU A 94 7.86 16.88 -53.29
CA LEU A 94 8.76 18.02 -53.56
C LEU A 94 9.93 17.62 -54.46
N GLU A 95 10.56 16.47 -54.17
CA GLU A 95 11.67 15.94 -54.96
C GLU A 95 11.27 15.52 -56.38
N ALA A 96 10.00 15.18 -56.60
CA ALA A 96 9.45 14.89 -57.92
C ALA A 96 9.15 16.17 -58.71
N ALA A 97 8.70 17.23 -58.02
CA ALA A 97 8.44 18.54 -58.63
C ALA A 97 9.73 19.30 -58.97
N ASP A 98 10.79 19.14 -58.16
CA ASP A 98 12.11 19.73 -58.39
C ASP A 98 13.22 18.66 -58.34
N PRO A 99 13.70 18.19 -59.51
CA PRO A 99 14.78 17.22 -59.60
C PRO A 99 16.13 17.67 -59.02
N ALA A 100 16.34 18.98 -58.80
CA ALA A 100 17.57 19.51 -58.21
C ALA A 100 17.67 19.25 -56.70
N LEU A 101 16.55 18.94 -56.04
CA LEU A 101 16.53 18.64 -54.61
C LEU A 101 17.20 17.29 -54.29
N PRO A 102 17.96 17.19 -53.17
CA PRO A 102 18.51 15.91 -52.72
C PRO A 102 17.39 14.92 -52.39
N LYS A 103 17.58 13.65 -52.74
CA LYS A 103 16.61 12.56 -52.54
C LYS A 103 16.60 12.05 -51.10
N LEU A 104 16.23 12.94 -50.17
CA LEU A 104 16.18 12.67 -48.73
C LEU A 104 15.08 11.66 -48.38
N SER A 105 13.97 11.62 -49.13
CA SER A 105 12.81 10.76 -48.83
C SER A 105 13.11 9.25 -48.84
N THR A 106 14.13 8.83 -49.59
CA THR A 106 14.55 7.43 -49.73
C THR A 106 15.71 7.06 -48.81
N MET A 107 16.38 8.04 -48.21
CA MET A 107 17.50 7.79 -47.29
C MET A 107 16.98 7.21 -45.95
N PRO A 108 17.78 6.37 -45.27
CA PRO A 108 17.48 5.95 -43.90
C PRO A 108 17.46 7.14 -42.94
N LEU A 109 16.48 7.18 -42.04
CA LEU A 109 16.36 8.16 -40.96
C LEU A 109 17.05 7.67 -39.69
N ARG A 110 17.84 8.54 -39.05
CA ARG A 110 18.30 8.35 -37.67
C ARG A 110 17.79 9.50 -36.82
N LEU A 111 17.02 9.17 -35.81
CA LEU A 111 16.45 10.10 -34.84
C LEU A 111 17.16 9.91 -33.51
N VAL A 112 17.53 11.01 -32.86
CA VAL A 112 17.98 11.02 -31.47
C VAL A 112 17.11 12.02 -30.73
N SER A 113 16.50 11.60 -29.63
CA SER A 113 15.53 12.38 -28.88
C SER A 113 15.78 12.30 -27.38
N GLU A 114 15.62 13.42 -26.68
CA GLU A 114 15.82 13.56 -25.25
C GLU A 114 14.74 14.40 -24.60
N ASN A 115 14.33 14.03 -23.39
CA ASN A 115 13.41 14.81 -22.57
C ASN A 115 14.15 15.34 -21.35
N ASN A 116 13.91 16.60 -20.96
CA ASN A 116 14.42 17.14 -19.69
C ASN A 116 13.52 16.79 -18.48
N PHE A 117 12.53 15.91 -18.68
CA PHE A 117 11.62 15.41 -17.66
C PHE A 117 11.45 13.89 -17.77
N PRO A 118 11.13 13.18 -16.66
CA PRO A 118 11.06 11.73 -16.68
C PRO A 118 9.92 11.22 -17.58
N THR A 119 10.26 10.31 -18.51
CA THR A 119 9.32 9.73 -19.49
C THR A 119 8.10 9.05 -18.85
N ALA A 120 8.23 8.57 -17.60
CA ALA A 120 7.17 7.88 -16.85
C ALA A 120 6.37 8.77 -15.87
N ALA A 121 6.70 10.06 -15.70
CA ALA A 121 6.08 10.93 -14.70
C ALA A 121 4.64 11.39 -15.03
N GLY A 122 3.93 10.74 -15.95
CA GLY A 122 2.55 11.08 -16.26
C GLY A 122 2.31 12.41 -17.00
N LEU A 123 3.37 13.17 -17.34
CA LEU A 123 3.31 14.51 -17.97
C LEU A 123 3.23 14.46 -19.50
N ALA A 124 2.38 13.59 -20.05
CA ALA A 124 2.15 13.47 -21.50
C ALA A 124 3.43 13.35 -22.37
N SER A 125 4.46 12.63 -21.89
CA SER A 125 5.76 12.50 -22.59
C SER A 125 5.65 12.05 -24.05
N SER A 126 4.69 11.17 -24.38
CA SER A 126 4.47 10.75 -25.77
C SER A 126 3.97 11.87 -26.68
N ALA A 127 3.23 12.85 -26.15
CA ALA A 127 2.70 13.97 -26.93
C ALA A 127 3.84 14.89 -27.40
N ALA A 128 4.69 15.31 -26.46
CA ALA A 128 5.87 16.13 -26.77
C ALA A 128 6.86 15.37 -27.69
N GLY A 129 7.09 14.08 -27.44
CA GLY A 129 7.97 13.25 -28.27
C GLY A 129 7.54 13.13 -29.73
N PHE A 130 6.27 12.80 -29.99
CA PHE A 130 5.79 12.71 -31.39
C PHE A 130 5.70 14.09 -32.06
N ALA A 131 5.40 15.15 -31.31
CA ALA A 131 5.44 16.51 -31.84
C ALA A 131 6.86 16.93 -32.26
N ALA A 132 7.86 16.68 -31.40
CA ALA A 132 9.27 16.96 -31.68
C ALA A 132 9.76 16.13 -32.88
N LEU A 133 9.44 14.83 -32.92
CA LEU A 133 9.78 13.95 -34.04
C LEU A 133 9.20 14.43 -35.37
N VAL A 134 7.89 14.71 -35.42
CA VAL A 134 7.23 15.15 -36.66
C VAL A 134 7.79 16.49 -37.13
N ARG A 135 8.00 17.43 -36.21
CA ARG A 135 8.55 18.75 -36.54
C ARG A 135 10.02 18.67 -36.95
N ALA A 136 10.86 17.88 -36.28
CA ALA A 136 12.27 17.71 -36.64
C ALA A 136 12.42 17.09 -38.04
N ILE A 137 11.63 16.06 -38.37
CA ILE A 137 11.64 15.46 -39.71
C ILE A 137 11.08 16.43 -40.75
N ALA A 138 10.00 17.17 -40.44
CA ALA A 138 9.46 18.17 -41.35
C ALA A 138 10.49 19.29 -41.66
N ASN A 139 11.26 19.69 -40.64
CA ASN A 139 12.37 20.64 -40.79
C ASN A 139 13.52 20.05 -41.61
N LEU A 140 13.89 18.79 -41.37
CA LEU A 140 14.90 18.06 -42.17
C LEU A 140 14.52 17.96 -43.65
N TYR A 141 13.23 17.73 -43.92
CA TYR A 141 12.69 17.60 -45.26
C TYR A 141 12.27 18.93 -45.90
N GLU A 142 12.42 20.04 -45.18
CA GLU A 142 12.06 21.39 -45.64
C GLU A 142 10.61 21.46 -46.15
N LEU A 143 9.69 20.78 -45.45
CA LEU A 143 8.30 20.71 -45.88
C LEU A 143 7.60 22.07 -45.72
N PRO A 144 6.90 22.60 -46.75
CA PRO A 144 6.13 23.84 -46.67
C PRO A 144 4.77 23.60 -46.01
N ALA A 145 4.73 22.84 -44.91
CA ALA A 145 3.52 22.47 -44.21
C ALA A 145 3.27 23.38 -43.00
N SER A 146 2.03 23.87 -42.88
CA SER A 146 1.62 24.61 -41.68
C SER A 146 1.62 23.68 -40.45
N PRO A 147 1.70 24.23 -39.22
CA PRO A 147 1.58 23.42 -38.01
C PRO A 147 0.26 22.62 -37.95
N SER A 148 -0.83 23.16 -38.50
CA SER A 148 -2.11 22.44 -38.61
C SER A 148 -2.01 21.22 -39.52
N GLU A 149 -1.34 21.33 -40.68
CA GLU A 149 -1.09 20.20 -41.57
C GLU A 149 -0.21 19.12 -40.94
N LEU A 150 0.86 19.54 -40.25
CA LEU A 150 1.73 18.62 -39.51
C LEU A 150 0.99 17.96 -38.34
N SER A 151 -0.03 18.61 -37.78
CA SER A 151 -0.79 18.08 -36.64
C SER A 151 -1.56 16.81 -37.00
N LYS A 152 -2.01 16.69 -38.26
CA LYS A 152 -2.65 15.48 -38.79
C LYS A 152 -1.70 14.27 -38.79
N ILE A 153 -0.41 14.53 -39.01
CA ILE A 153 0.64 13.51 -38.96
C ILE A 153 0.94 13.15 -37.50
N ALA A 154 1.18 14.16 -36.65
CA ALA A 154 1.47 13.96 -35.22
C ALA A 154 0.34 13.19 -34.51
N ARG A 155 -0.93 13.46 -34.87
CA ARG A 155 -2.12 12.72 -34.40
C ARG A 155 -1.99 11.21 -34.61
N GLN A 156 -1.52 10.76 -35.78
CA GLN A 156 -1.39 9.33 -36.09
C GLN A 156 -0.29 8.65 -35.25
N GLY A 157 0.75 9.40 -34.86
CA GLY A 157 1.76 8.94 -33.91
C GLY A 157 1.21 8.83 -32.49
N SER A 158 0.68 9.94 -31.97
CA SER A 158 0.02 10.01 -30.67
C SER A 158 -1.06 11.09 -30.73
N GLY A 159 -2.33 10.74 -30.49
CA GLY A 159 -3.47 11.65 -30.69
C GLY A 159 -3.24 13.06 -30.12
N SER A 160 -2.89 13.16 -28.85
CA SER A 160 -2.63 14.44 -28.17
C SER A 160 -1.36 15.18 -28.60
N ALA A 161 -0.46 14.56 -29.38
CA ALA A 161 0.73 15.22 -29.93
C ALA A 161 0.37 16.31 -30.94
N CYS A 162 -0.79 16.22 -31.59
CA CYS A 162 -1.25 17.24 -32.53
C CYS A 162 -1.31 18.63 -31.87
N ARG A 163 -1.73 18.69 -30.60
CA ARG A 163 -1.85 19.95 -29.84
C ARG A 163 -0.50 20.55 -29.46
N SER A 164 0.55 19.72 -29.31
CA SER A 164 1.92 20.18 -29.05
C SER A 164 2.60 20.79 -30.28
N LEU A 165 1.94 20.91 -31.43
CA LEU A 165 2.47 21.65 -32.58
C LEU A 165 2.20 23.16 -32.53
N PHE A 166 1.47 23.63 -31.52
CA PHE A 166 1.17 25.04 -31.30
C PHE A 166 1.50 25.46 -29.86
N GLY A 167 1.79 26.75 -29.67
CA GLY A 167 1.90 27.38 -28.36
C GLY A 167 0.55 27.92 -27.87
N GLY A 168 0.50 28.35 -26.62
CA GLY A 168 -0.68 28.96 -26.02
C GLY A 168 -1.79 27.95 -25.71
N TYR A 169 -2.97 28.19 -26.26
CA TYR A 169 -4.19 27.43 -26.04
C TYR A 169 -4.60 26.75 -27.33
N VAL A 170 -4.72 25.42 -27.28
CA VAL A 170 -4.79 24.61 -28.50
C VAL A 170 -5.95 23.63 -28.42
N ALA A 171 -6.86 23.72 -29.38
CA ALA A 171 -7.92 22.76 -29.58
C ALA A 171 -7.47 21.65 -30.53
N TRP A 172 -7.82 20.41 -30.23
CA TRP A 172 -7.88 19.34 -31.22
C TRP A 172 -9.33 19.16 -31.63
N ARG A 173 -9.63 19.56 -32.87
CA ARG A 173 -10.94 19.40 -33.48
C ARG A 173 -11.13 17.93 -33.85
N MET A 174 -12.24 17.33 -33.41
CA MET A 174 -12.47 15.90 -33.65
C MET A 174 -12.63 15.56 -35.13
N GLY A 175 -13.17 16.47 -35.93
CA GLY A 175 -13.53 16.25 -37.33
C GLY A 175 -14.67 15.25 -37.51
N ASP A 176 -15.32 15.30 -38.66
CA ASP A 176 -16.43 14.42 -39.06
C ASP A 176 -16.03 13.52 -40.25
N ALA A 177 -14.99 13.88 -41.00
CA ALA A 177 -14.53 13.08 -42.13
C ALA A 177 -13.95 11.73 -41.67
N ALA A 178 -14.38 10.66 -42.35
CA ALA A 178 -13.95 9.29 -42.03
C ALA A 178 -12.46 9.04 -42.32
N ASP A 179 -11.87 9.78 -43.27
CA ASP A 179 -10.44 9.75 -43.58
C ASP A 179 -9.59 10.56 -42.58
N GLY A 180 -10.25 11.33 -41.69
CA GLY A 180 -9.60 12.18 -40.70
C GLY A 180 -8.91 13.40 -41.28
N SER A 181 -9.25 13.82 -42.51
CA SER A 181 -8.65 14.99 -43.17
C SER A 181 -8.92 16.31 -42.45
N ASP A 182 -9.99 16.38 -41.66
CA ASP A 182 -10.46 17.53 -40.87
C ASP A 182 -10.20 17.41 -39.36
N SER A 183 -9.66 16.27 -38.89
CA SER A 183 -9.31 16.06 -37.48
C SER A 183 -7.90 16.58 -37.19
N MET A 184 -7.78 17.87 -36.88
CA MET A 184 -6.50 18.57 -36.73
C MET A 184 -6.48 19.48 -35.50
N ALA A 185 -5.27 19.89 -35.12
CA ALA A 185 -5.09 20.91 -34.09
C ALA A 185 -5.26 22.32 -34.67
N ASP A 186 -5.84 23.17 -33.85
CA ASP A 186 -6.18 24.56 -34.12
C ASP A 186 -5.78 25.42 -32.92
N GLN A 187 -5.18 26.58 -33.19
CA GLN A 187 -4.71 27.48 -32.14
C GLN A 187 -5.85 28.42 -31.74
N VAL A 188 -6.39 28.21 -30.55
CA VAL A 188 -7.48 29.03 -29.99
C VAL A 188 -6.94 30.41 -29.60
N ALA A 189 -5.77 30.45 -28.98
CA ALA A 189 -5.08 31.69 -28.64
C ALA A 189 -3.57 31.46 -28.50
N GLU A 190 -2.77 32.46 -28.85
CA GLU A 190 -1.33 32.44 -28.64
C GLU A 190 -0.97 32.54 -27.14
N ALA A 191 0.25 32.15 -26.77
CA ALA A 191 0.72 32.30 -25.38
C ALA A 191 0.69 33.76 -24.89
N ALA A 192 0.97 34.71 -25.80
CA ALA A 192 0.92 36.14 -25.53
C ALA A 192 -0.52 36.68 -25.29
N HIS A 193 -1.55 35.91 -25.63
CA HIS A 193 -2.92 36.29 -25.30
C HIS A 193 -3.20 36.23 -23.81
N TRP A 194 -2.61 35.30 -23.05
CA TRP A 194 -2.85 35.23 -21.60
C TRP A 194 -1.57 34.82 -20.85
N PRO A 195 -0.53 35.68 -20.90
CA PRO A 195 0.81 35.35 -20.45
C PRO A 195 0.91 35.18 -18.93
N GLU A 196 -0.07 35.63 -18.16
CA GLU A 196 -0.13 35.49 -16.70
C GLU A 196 -0.54 34.08 -16.25
N MET A 197 -0.97 33.20 -17.16
CA MET A 197 -1.33 31.82 -16.83
C MET A 197 -0.10 31.03 -16.36
N ARG A 198 -0.19 30.46 -15.16
CA ARG A 198 0.83 29.63 -14.52
C ARG A 198 0.28 28.24 -14.22
N ALA A 199 1.18 27.28 -14.08
CA ALA A 199 0.85 25.91 -13.69
C ALA A 199 1.84 25.39 -12.65
N LEU A 200 1.32 24.78 -11.59
CA LEU A 200 2.08 24.03 -10.60
C LEU A 200 1.71 22.55 -10.73
N VAL A 201 2.70 21.72 -11.00
CA VAL A 201 2.53 20.27 -11.04
C VAL A 201 2.96 19.68 -9.69
N LEU A 202 2.09 18.92 -9.05
CA LEU A 202 2.40 18.10 -7.89
C LEU A 202 2.67 16.66 -8.36
N VAL A 203 3.92 16.20 -8.24
CA VAL A 203 4.33 14.86 -8.65
C VAL A 203 4.12 13.88 -7.49
N VAL A 204 3.00 13.16 -7.55
CA VAL A 204 2.55 12.19 -6.53
C VAL A 204 3.24 10.84 -6.71
N SER A 205 3.40 10.38 -7.95
CA SER A 205 4.11 9.13 -8.25
C SER A 205 4.82 9.21 -9.59
N ALA A 206 6.04 8.67 -9.63
CA ALA A 206 6.79 8.43 -10.86
C ALA A 206 6.71 6.95 -11.32
N ALA A 207 5.93 6.11 -10.62
CA ALA A 207 5.78 4.70 -10.95
C ALA A 207 5.00 4.50 -12.26
N LYS A 208 5.31 3.42 -12.97
CA LYS A 208 4.66 3.06 -14.23
C LYS A 208 3.15 2.89 -14.00
N LYS A 209 2.35 3.51 -14.87
CA LYS A 209 0.87 3.45 -14.83
C LYS A 209 0.40 2.00 -14.83
N GLY A 210 -0.52 1.64 -13.93
CA GLY A 210 -1.14 0.31 -13.90
C GLY A 210 -1.92 -0.02 -15.18
N VAL A 211 -2.71 0.94 -15.69
CA VAL A 211 -3.44 0.82 -16.97
C VAL A 211 -2.99 1.91 -17.95
N SER A 212 -2.51 1.50 -19.13
CA SER A 212 -2.10 2.46 -20.17
C SER A 212 -3.29 3.25 -20.70
N SER A 213 -3.09 4.52 -21.08
CA SER A 213 -4.16 5.37 -21.59
C SER A 213 -4.83 4.82 -22.85
N THR A 214 -4.09 4.14 -23.73
CA THR A 214 -4.66 3.55 -24.96
C THR A 214 -5.65 2.42 -24.63
N SER A 215 -5.26 1.49 -23.76
CA SER A 215 -6.13 0.37 -23.37
C SER A 215 -7.31 0.88 -22.54
N GLY A 216 -7.05 1.76 -21.56
CA GLY A 216 -8.08 2.30 -20.70
C GLY A 216 -9.17 3.05 -21.47
N MET A 217 -8.80 3.92 -22.42
CA MET A 217 -9.79 4.71 -23.13
C MET A 217 -10.70 3.90 -24.05
N GLN A 218 -10.18 2.83 -24.66
CA GLN A 218 -11.03 1.96 -25.48
C GLN A 218 -11.92 1.07 -24.61
N GLN A 219 -11.46 0.68 -23.43
CA GLN A 219 -12.32 0.01 -22.46
C GLN A 219 -13.47 0.91 -22.00
N THR A 220 -13.20 2.19 -21.73
CA THR A 220 -14.24 3.18 -21.39
C THR A 220 -15.26 3.32 -22.52
N VAL A 221 -14.81 3.48 -23.77
CA VAL A 221 -15.70 3.54 -24.95
C VAL A 221 -16.59 2.30 -25.02
N ALA A 222 -16.06 1.11 -24.73
CA ALA A 222 -16.77 -0.14 -24.85
C ALA A 222 -17.77 -0.43 -23.70
N THR A 223 -17.55 0.13 -22.50
CA THR A 223 -18.24 -0.36 -21.30
C THR A 223 -18.89 0.70 -20.42
N SER A 224 -18.47 1.97 -20.50
CA SER A 224 -19.04 3.03 -19.65
C SER A 224 -20.36 3.54 -20.22
N GLY A 225 -21.42 3.47 -19.40
CA GLY A 225 -22.72 4.06 -19.71
C GLY A 225 -22.71 5.59 -19.66
N LEU A 226 -21.95 6.19 -18.72
CA LEU A 226 -21.81 7.64 -18.57
C LEU A 226 -21.04 8.28 -19.73
N PHE A 227 -20.16 7.52 -20.39
CA PHE A 227 -19.28 8.05 -21.44
C PHE A 227 -20.05 8.57 -22.66
N GLN A 228 -21.20 7.98 -23.00
CA GLN A 228 -22.02 8.42 -24.14
C GLN A 228 -22.58 9.83 -23.93
N GLU A 229 -23.11 10.11 -22.73
CA GLU A 229 -23.58 11.46 -22.38
C GLU A 229 -22.44 12.47 -22.37
N ARG A 230 -21.26 12.05 -21.88
CA ARG A 230 -20.05 12.89 -21.87
C ARG A 230 -19.69 13.38 -23.28
N ILE A 231 -19.60 12.47 -24.25
CA ILE A 231 -19.17 12.84 -25.62
C ILE A 231 -20.27 13.54 -26.42
N ALA A 232 -21.54 13.25 -26.15
CA ALA A 232 -22.67 13.81 -26.90
C ALA A 232 -23.04 15.23 -26.44
N ARG A 233 -22.97 15.52 -25.13
CA ARG A 233 -23.44 16.81 -24.57
C ARG A 233 -22.40 17.56 -23.77
N VAL A 234 -21.74 16.90 -22.83
CA VAL A 234 -20.84 17.57 -21.86
C VAL A 234 -19.63 18.18 -22.56
N VAL A 235 -18.91 17.42 -23.38
CA VAL A 235 -17.68 17.92 -24.01
C VAL A 235 -17.95 19.03 -25.02
N PRO A 236 -18.95 18.95 -25.93
CA PRO A 236 -19.26 20.07 -26.82
C PRO A 236 -19.56 21.38 -26.09
N GLN A 237 -20.31 21.32 -24.97
CA GLN A 237 -20.59 22.48 -24.13
C GLN A 237 -19.32 23.01 -23.45
N ASN A 238 -18.50 22.12 -22.88
CA ASN A 238 -17.24 22.49 -22.23
C ASN A 238 -16.24 23.10 -23.22
N MET A 239 -16.18 22.61 -24.47
CA MET A 239 -15.34 23.20 -25.52
C MET A 239 -15.73 24.65 -25.81
N ALA A 240 -17.03 24.90 -26.02
CA ALA A 240 -17.53 26.26 -26.28
C ALA A 240 -17.26 27.20 -25.09
N ALA A 241 -17.60 26.76 -23.87
CA ALA A 241 -17.38 27.55 -22.66
C ALA A 241 -15.89 27.81 -22.38
N MET A 242 -15.02 26.84 -22.65
CA MET A 242 -13.57 26.99 -22.50
C MET A 242 -12.99 27.96 -23.51
N GLU A 243 -13.40 27.89 -24.78
CA GLU A 243 -12.95 28.83 -25.83
C GLU A 243 -13.36 30.27 -25.51
N GLU A 244 -14.60 30.47 -25.04
CA GLU A 244 -15.09 31.77 -24.55
C GLU A 244 -14.29 32.26 -23.33
N ALA A 245 -14.08 31.40 -22.32
CA ALA A 245 -13.30 31.74 -21.14
C ALA A 245 -11.86 32.15 -21.47
N ILE A 246 -11.24 31.50 -22.46
CA ILE A 246 -9.90 31.85 -22.94
C ILE A 246 -9.94 33.18 -23.71
N ALA A 247 -10.91 33.37 -24.62
CA ALA A 247 -11.06 34.61 -25.38
C ALA A 247 -11.20 35.83 -24.45
N GLU A 248 -11.98 35.70 -23.38
CA GLU A 248 -12.25 36.77 -22.41
C GLU A 248 -11.24 36.85 -21.26
N ARG A 249 -10.27 35.93 -21.17
CA ARG A 249 -9.35 35.77 -20.02
C ARG A 249 -10.09 35.64 -18.68
N ASN A 250 -11.24 34.97 -18.72
CA ASN A 250 -12.09 34.74 -17.56
C ASN A 250 -11.59 33.50 -16.78
N PHE A 251 -10.72 33.72 -15.80
CA PHE A 251 -10.12 32.65 -15.01
C PHE A 251 -11.15 31.82 -14.23
N ALA A 252 -12.23 32.43 -13.74
CA ALA A 252 -13.24 31.70 -12.98
C ALA A 252 -13.96 30.66 -13.85
N SER A 253 -14.40 31.06 -15.05
CA SER A 253 -15.01 30.15 -16.02
C SER A 253 -14.01 29.10 -16.54
N PHE A 254 -12.76 29.50 -16.83
CA PHE A 254 -11.69 28.57 -17.19
C PHE A 254 -11.48 27.50 -16.11
N ALA A 255 -11.41 27.93 -14.85
CA ALA A 255 -11.18 27.06 -13.71
C ALA A 255 -12.33 26.08 -13.49
N GLU A 256 -13.57 26.56 -13.54
CA GLU A 256 -14.76 25.72 -13.37
C GLU A 256 -14.82 24.63 -14.44
N VAL A 257 -14.67 24.99 -15.72
CA VAL A 257 -14.68 24.01 -16.81
C VAL A 257 -13.52 23.02 -16.68
N THR A 258 -12.32 23.50 -16.33
CA THR A 258 -11.13 22.63 -16.13
C THR A 258 -11.35 21.58 -15.03
N MET A 259 -11.84 22.00 -13.87
CA MET A 259 -12.06 21.10 -12.72
C MET A 259 -13.21 20.14 -12.99
N ARG A 260 -14.33 20.63 -13.54
CA ARG A 260 -15.49 19.79 -13.89
C ARG A 260 -15.17 18.79 -14.97
N ASP A 261 -14.43 19.17 -16.01
CA ASP A 261 -14.10 18.23 -17.09
C ASP A 261 -13.08 17.18 -16.63
N SER A 262 -12.13 17.56 -15.78
CA SER A 262 -11.25 16.60 -15.09
C SER A 262 -12.05 15.57 -14.29
N ASN A 263 -12.99 16.03 -13.45
CA ASN A 263 -13.83 15.14 -12.65
C ASN A 263 -14.72 14.26 -13.54
N SER A 264 -15.31 14.81 -14.60
CA SER A 264 -16.16 14.08 -15.56
C SER A 264 -15.36 12.99 -16.30
N PHE A 265 -14.11 13.28 -16.70
CA PHE A 265 -13.21 12.28 -17.26
C PHE A 265 -12.98 11.12 -16.29
N HIS A 266 -12.55 11.38 -15.06
CA HIS A 266 -12.31 10.32 -14.07
C HIS A 266 -13.59 9.59 -13.64
N ALA A 267 -14.75 10.24 -13.69
CA ALA A 267 -16.04 9.58 -13.47
C ALA A 267 -16.32 8.52 -14.56
N THR A 268 -16.05 8.82 -15.83
CA THR A 268 -16.18 7.81 -16.91
C THR A 268 -15.16 6.68 -16.79
N CYS A 269 -13.97 6.95 -16.23
CA CYS A 269 -13.01 5.91 -15.88
C CYS A 269 -13.52 5.00 -14.75
N ALA A 270 -14.14 5.57 -13.71
CA ALA A 270 -14.74 4.80 -12.62
C ALA A 270 -15.97 3.98 -13.07
N ASP A 271 -16.71 4.47 -14.06
CA ASP A 271 -17.86 3.79 -14.68
C ASP A 271 -17.46 2.74 -15.75
N THR A 272 -16.19 2.66 -16.12
CA THR A 272 -15.66 1.62 -17.01
C THR A 272 -15.70 0.26 -16.30
N TYR A 273 -15.84 -0.86 -17.02
CA TYR A 273 -15.75 -2.20 -16.44
C TYR A 273 -14.62 -3.05 -17.05
N PRO A 274 -13.64 -3.55 -16.26
CA PRO A 274 -13.39 -3.21 -14.85
C PRO A 274 -13.09 -1.71 -14.64
N PRO A 275 -13.34 -1.15 -13.44
CA PRO A 275 -13.16 0.27 -13.16
C PRO A 275 -11.69 0.68 -13.24
N ILE A 276 -11.46 1.89 -13.73
CA ILE A 276 -10.13 2.49 -13.86
C ILE A 276 -9.99 3.61 -12.83
N PHE A 277 -9.06 3.45 -11.89
CA PHE A 277 -8.73 4.47 -10.89
C PHE A 277 -7.33 5.03 -11.14
N TYR A 278 -7.28 6.26 -11.66
CA TYR A 278 -6.02 6.99 -11.85
C TYR A 278 -5.67 7.88 -10.65
N MET A 279 -6.67 8.52 -10.06
CA MET A 279 -6.52 9.35 -8.85
C MET A 279 -6.39 8.48 -7.60
N ASN A 280 -5.49 8.87 -6.69
CA ASN A 280 -5.33 8.25 -5.37
C ASN A 280 -5.71 9.25 -4.26
N ASP A 281 -5.44 8.90 -3.00
CA ASP A 281 -5.76 9.77 -1.86
C ASP A 281 -5.00 11.09 -1.86
N VAL A 282 -3.77 11.12 -2.38
CA VAL A 282 -3.00 12.36 -2.54
C VAL A 282 -3.62 13.25 -3.62
N SER A 283 -4.11 12.67 -4.72
CA SER A 283 -4.89 13.39 -5.74
C SER A 283 -6.15 14.01 -5.13
N ARG A 284 -6.89 13.25 -4.31
CA ARG A 284 -8.08 13.75 -3.59
C ARG A 284 -7.74 14.84 -2.58
N ALA A 285 -6.60 14.74 -1.90
CA ALA A 285 -6.11 15.79 -1.01
C ALA A 285 -5.77 17.07 -1.78
N ALA A 286 -5.16 16.97 -2.97
CA ALA A 286 -4.88 18.12 -3.83
C ALA A 286 -6.16 18.82 -4.32
N ILE A 287 -7.22 18.06 -4.64
CA ILE A 287 -8.55 18.63 -4.94
C ILE A 287 -9.04 19.47 -3.76
N ARG A 288 -9.06 18.89 -2.56
CA ARG A 288 -9.56 19.58 -1.36
C ARG A 288 -8.70 20.80 -1.00
N ALA A 289 -7.39 20.73 -1.22
CA ALA A 289 -6.51 21.87 -1.02
C ALA A 289 -6.85 23.04 -1.96
N VAL A 290 -7.08 22.77 -3.24
CA VAL A 290 -7.50 23.82 -4.20
C VAL A 290 -8.85 24.41 -3.83
N GLU A 291 -9.82 23.60 -3.42
CA GLU A 291 -11.12 24.09 -2.93
C GLU A 291 -10.97 24.98 -1.69
N GLN A 292 -10.14 24.58 -0.71
CA GLN A 292 -9.86 25.40 0.48
C GLN A 292 -9.14 26.71 0.13
N ILE A 293 -8.18 26.67 -0.81
CA ILE A 293 -7.49 27.87 -1.29
C ILE A 293 -8.48 28.84 -1.96
N ASN A 294 -9.37 28.35 -2.83
CA ASN A 294 -10.41 29.15 -3.47
C ASN A 294 -11.40 29.75 -2.45
N ALA A 295 -11.84 28.93 -1.49
CA ALA A 295 -12.75 29.37 -0.43
C ALA A 295 -12.12 30.47 0.44
N ALA A 296 -10.88 30.28 0.88
CA ALA A 296 -10.16 31.25 1.71
C ALA A 296 -9.82 32.54 0.95
N ALA A 297 -9.58 32.46 -0.36
CA ALA A 297 -9.38 33.63 -1.21
C ALA A 297 -10.68 34.41 -1.51
N GLY A 298 -11.85 33.82 -1.23
CA GLY A 298 -13.17 34.41 -1.52
C GLY A 298 -13.52 34.48 -3.01
N ARG A 299 -12.70 33.88 -3.88
CA ARG A 299 -12.90 33.78 -5.33
C ARG A 299 -12.05 32.63 -5.89
N THR A 300 -12.36 32.18 -7.11
CA THR A 300 -11.56 31.17 -7.79
C THR A 300 -10.18 31.72 -8.19
N VAL A 301 -9.13 31.22 -7.55
CA VAL A 301 -7.71 31.57 -7.77
C VAL A 301 -6.89 30.40 -8.29
N ALA A 302 -7.38 29.17 -8.12
CA ALA A 302 -6.73 27.94 -8.53
C ALA A 302 -7.71 26.96 -9.20
N ALA A 303 -7.21 26.19 -10.17
CA ALA A 303 -7.96 25.15 -10.86
C ALA A 303 -7.13 23.88 -10.96
N TYR A 304 -7.61 22.77 -10.39
CA TYR A 304 -6.92 21.49 -10.53
C TYR A 304 -7.35 20.74 -11.80
N THR A 305 -6.45 19.93 -12.33
CA THR A 305 -6.77 18.96 -13.37
C THR A 305 -5.85 17.74 -13.28
N PHE A 306 -6.38 16.57 -13.66
CA PHE A 306 -5.68 15.29 -13.59
C PHE A 306 -5.81 14.57 -14.94
N ASP A 307 -4.70 14.07 -15.46
CA ASP A 307 -4.69 13.19 -16.64
C ASP A 307 -4.81 11.71 -16.21
N ALA A 308 -4.38 10.78 -17.07
CA ALA A 308 -4.35 9.35 -16.77
C ALA A 308 -3.21 8.99 -15.79
N GLY A 309 -3.29 9.50 -14.56
CA GLY A 309 -2.36 9.26 -13.43
C GLY A 309 -2.70 10.14 -12.21
N PRO A 310 -1.98 9.97 -11.09
CA PRO A 310 -2.32 10.64 -9.83
C PRO A 310 -1.78 12.08 -9.72
N ASN A 311 -0.94 12.54 -10.65
CA ASN A 311 -0.29 13.83 -10.58
C ASN A 311 -1.29 14.97 -10.81
N ALA A 312 -1.28 15.95 -9.92
CA ALA A 312 -2.14 17.13 -10.02
C ALA A 312 -1.43 18.22 -10.83
N VAL A 313 -2.15 18.83 -11.77
CA VAL A 313 -1.74 20.11 -12.39
C VAL A 313 -2.69 21.17 -11.88
N ILE A 314 -2.15 22.22 -11.27
CA ILE A 314 -2.90 23.32 -10.68
C ILE A 314 -2.61 24.58 -11.48
N TYR A 315 -3.60 25.06 -12.23
CA TYR A 315 -3.54 26.34 -12.92
C TYR A 315 -3.89 27.48 -11.97
N TYR A 316 -3.22 28.61 -12.14
CA TYR A 316 -3.44 29.85 -11.40
C TYR A 316 -2.93 31.04 -12.23
N LEU A 317 -3.33 32.25 -11.87
CA LEU A 317 -2.75 33.47 -12.45
C LEU A 317 -1.54 33.91 -11.63
N GLU A 318 -0.53 34.49 -12.28
CA GLU A 318 0.70 34.96 -11.63
C GLU A 318 0.45 35.87 -10.41
N LYS A 319 -0.58 36.73 -10.46
CA LYS A 319 -0.99 37.58 -9.32
C LYS A 319 -1.42 36.78 -8.08
N ASP A 320 -1.81 35.53 -8.25
CA ASP A 320 -2.32 34.62 -7.22
C ASP A 320 -1.24 33.62 -6.74
N THR A 321 0.02 33.82 -7.13
CA THR A 321 1.16 32.97 -6.74
C THR A 321 1.26 32.81 -5.22
N GLU A 322 1.10 33.87 -4.44
CA GLU A 322 1.18 33.78 -2.98
C GLU A 322 0.07 32.88 -2.40
N ALA A 323 -1.17 33.03 -2.88
CA ALA A 323 -2.31 32.23 -2.44
C ALA A 323 -2.13 30.74 -2.76
N VAL A 324 -1.59 30.40 -3.93
CA VAL A 324 -1.50 29.01 -4.41
C VAL A 324 -0.15 28.38 -4.07
N VAL A 325 0.94 28.95 -4.58
CA VAL A 325 2.30 28.44 -4.39
C VAL A 325 2.76 28.67 -2.95
N GLY A 326 2.46 29.82 -2.34
CA GLY A 326 2.84 30.09 -0.95
C GLY A 326 2.22 29.10 0.03
N THR A 327 0.92 28.81 -0.14
CA THR A 327 0.21 27.80 0.66
C THR A 327 0.81 26.40 0.50
N LEU A 328 0.98 25.94 -0.75
CA LEU A 328 1.50 24.59 -1.01
C LEU A 328 2.99 24.44 -0.65
N TYR A 329 3.79 25.50 -0.81
CA TYR A 329 5.19 25.53 -0.37
C TYR A 329 5.30 25.37 1.15
N HIS A 330 4.44 26.05 1.91
CA HIS A 330 4.44 25.96 3.38
C HIS A 330 4.03 24.56 3.87
N VAL A 331 3.06 23.94 3.19
CA VAL A 331 2.59 22.58 3.52
C VAL A 331 3.63 21.51 3.18
N LEU A 332 4.21 21.58 1.99
CA LEU A 332 5.14 20.56 1.49
C LEU A 332 6.56 20.73 2.05
N GLY A 333 6.95 21.96 2.39
CA GLY A 333 8.29 22.29 2.84
C GLY A 333 9.30 22.52 1.70
N GLY A 334 10.37 23.25 2.00
CA GLY A 334 11.45 23.56 1.05
C GLY A 334 12.33 22.36 0.70
N GLU A 335 12.21 21.26 1.43
CA GLU A 335 12.91 19.99 1.17
C GLU A 335 12.37 19.24 -0.06
N VAL A 336 11.12 19.50 -0.46
CA VAL A 336 10.57 18.94 -1.71
C VAL A 336 11.22 19.63 -2.90
N GLY A 337 11.90 18.86 -3.75
CA GLY A 337 12.62 19.41 -4.89
C GLY A 337 11.72 20.06 -5.95
N GLY A 338 12.28 21.01 -6.71
CA GLY A 338 11.65 21.61 -7.88
C GLY A 338 11.01 22.99 -7.68
N TRP A 339 11.05 23.54 -6.46
CA TRP A 339 10.76 24.94 -6.22
C TRP A 339 11.77 25.84 -6.95
N LYS A 340 11.29 26.98 -7.45
CA LYS A 340 12.14 28.02 -8.05
C LYS A 340 12.38 29.09 -6.99
N ASP A 341 13.62 29.28 -6.56
CA ASP A 341 13.98 30.26 -5.51
C ASP A 341 13.44 31.66 -5.81
N ALA A 342 13.50 32.08 -7.07
CA ALA A 342 12.98 33.37 -7.51
C ALA A 342 11.46 33.54 -7.29
N VAL A 343 10.71 32.43 -7.17
CA VAL A 343 9.26 32.42 -6.95
C VAL A 343 8.93 32.26 -5.47
N VAL A 344 9.60 31.34 -4.75
CA VAL A 344 9.25 31.01 -3.36
C VAL A 344 9.88 31.94 -2.32
N LYS A 345 10.97 32.64 -2.67
CA LYS A 345 11.68 33.54 -1.75
C LYS A 345 10.79 34.73 -1.36
N GLY A 346 10.43 34.79 -0.09
CA GLY A 346 9.63 35.88 0.47
C GLY A 346 8.11 35.67 0.41
N LEU A 347 7.64 34.52 -0.11
CA LEU A 347 6.23 34.15 0.02
C LEU A 347 5.88 33.94 1.50
N LYS A 348 4.78 34.54 1.95
CA LYS A 348 4.26 34.32 3.30
C LYS A 348 3.14 33.27 3.23
N PRO A 349 2.92 32.50 4.31
CA PRO A 349 1.76 31.64 4.39
C PRO A 349 0.50 32.51 4.40
N SER A 350 -0.23 32.54 3.28
CA SER A 350 -1.45 33.34 3.13
C SER A 350 -2.71 32.59 3.57
N ILE A 351 -2.72 31.26 3.44
CA ILE A 351 -3.88 30.40 3.70
C ILE A 351 -3.40 29.15 4.44
N SER A 352 -4.11 28.76 5.50
CA SER A 352 -3.87 27.50 6.22
C SER A 352 -4.78 26.42 5.64
N LEU A 353 -4.20 25.26 5.32
CA LEU A 353 -4.99 24.06 5.00
C LEU A 353 -5.34 23.29 6.27
N ASP A 354 -6.38 22.48 6.19
CA ASP A 354 -6.67 21.45 7.20
C ASP A 354 -5.45 20.52 7.42
N GLU A 355 -5.16 20.18 8.68
CA GLU A 355 -3.96 19.41 9.04
C GLU A 355 -3.94 18.01 8.42
N GLY A 356 -5.11 17.37 8.27
CA GLY A 356 -5.22 16.06 7.64
C GLY A 356 -4.87 16.11 6.16
N ILE A 357 -5.37 17.12 5.43
CA ILE A 357 -5.03 17.37 4.02
C ILE A 357 -3.54 17.68 3.88
N ALA A 358 -3.03 18.57 4.73
CA ALA A 358 -1.62 18.97 4.72
C ALA A 358 -0.70 17.78 4.94
N GLY A 359 -1.02 16.91 5.91
CA GLY A 359 -0.28 15.68 6.20
C GLY A 359 -0.24 14.71 5.01
N ILE A 360 -1.38 14.48 4.35
CA ILE A 360 -1.45 13.59 3.17
C ILE A 360 -0.63 14.15 2.01
N LEU A 361 -0.72 15.45 1.74
CA LEU A 361 0.07 16.09 0.68
C LEU A 361 1.57 16.00 0.98
N LYS A 362 1.98 16.31 2.21
CA LYS A 362 3.38 16.25 2.63
C LYS A 362 3.97 14.83 2.52
N GLY A 363 3.20 13.81 2.92
CA GLY A 363 3.63 12.42 2.81
C GLY A 363 3.59 11.84 1.38
N GLY A 364 2.87 12.49 0.46
CA GLY A 364 2.54 11.93 -0.85
C GLY A 364 3.13 12.63 -2.07
N VAL A 365 3.62 13.87 -1.95
CA VAL A 365 4.21 14.63 -3.07
C VAL A 365 5.73 14.51 -3.03
N SER A 366 6.31 13.92 -4.08
CA SER A 366 7.75 13.69 -4.20
C SER A 366 8.53 14.86 -4.79
N ARG A 367 7.89 15.66 -5.63
CA ARG A 367 8.50 16.78 -6.38
C ARG A 367 7.43 17.74 -6.84
N VAL A 368 7.81 19.00 -7.07
CA VAL A 368 6.98 19.96 -7.77
C VAL A 368 7.61 20.46 -9.07
N ILE A 369 6.79 20.99 -9.98
CA ILE A 369 7.26 21.65 -11.20
C ILE A 369 6.46 22.94 -11.37
N LEU A 370 7.16 24.08 -11.34
CA LEU A 370 6.58 25.40 -11.57
C LEU A 370 6.80 25.81 -13.02
N THR A 371 5.73 26.08 -13.76
CA THR A 371 5.78 26.51 -15.16
C THR A 371 4.64 27.46 -15.49
N GLY A 372 4.48 27.80 -16.77
CA GLY A 372 3.39 28.63 -17.29
C GLY A 372 3.08 28.32 -18.73
N VAL A 373 2.16 29.09 -19.30
CA VAL A 373 1.81 28.98 -20.72
C VAL A 373 3.04 29.25 -21.60
N GLY A 374 3.20 28.44 -22.63
CA GLY A 374 4.42 28.36 -23.43
C GLY A 374 4.20 28.40 -24.94
N GLU A 375 5.31 28.53 -25.64
CA GLU A 375 5.42 28.53 -27.09
C GLU A 375 5.36 27.13 -27.71
N GLY A 376 5.08 27.07 -29.02
CA GLY A 376 5.07 25.84 -29.81
C GLY A 376 6.48 25.37 -30.19
N PRO A 377 6.62 24.32 -31.01
CA PRO A 377 7.93 23.77 -31.35
C PRO A 377 8.90 24.77 -31.98
N ILE A 378 10.15 24.77 -31.52
CA ILE A 378 11.21 25.70 -31.95
C ILE A 378 12.32 24.91 -32.65
N LYS A 379 12.81 25.41 -33.78
CA LYS A 379 14.03 24.86 -34.42
C LYS A 379 15.23 25.14 -33.51
N SER A 380 16.04 24.13 -33.24
CA SER A 380 17.20 24.23 -32.36
C SER A 380 18.51 24.13 -33.16
N GLU A 381 19.52 24.88 -32.72
CA GLU A 381 20.91 24.74 -33.17
C GLU A 381 21.69 23.74 -32.28
N GLU A 382 21.05 23.22 -31.22
CA GLU A 382 21.56 22.11 -30.41
C GLU A 382 21.24 20.79 -31.12
N TYR A 383 22.27 20.07 -31.57
CA TYR A 383 22.13 18.80 -32.28
C TYR A 383 22.56 17.63 -31.39
N LEU A 384 21.75 16.57 -31.38
CA LEU A 384 22.04 15.29 -30.72
C LEU A 384 22.73 14.28 -31.66
N VAL A 385 22.93 14.66 -32.92
CA VAL A 385 23.64 13.87 -33.95
C VAL A 385 24.75 14.74 -34.55
N ALA A 386 25.98 14.24 -34.53
CA ALA A 386 27.17 14.90 -35.08
C ALA A 386 27.14 14.96 -36.61
N GLU A 387 28.09 15.70 -37.20
CA GLU A 387 28.17 15.91 -38.65
C GLU A 387 28.52 14.63 -39.44
N ASP A 388 29.14 13.67 -38.78
CA ASP A 388 29.41 12.33 -39.33
C ASP A 388 28.22 11.36 -39.17
N GLY A 389 27.13 11.82 -38.56
CA GLY A 389 25.92 11.02 -38.34
C GLY A 389 26.00 10.04 -37.18
N SER A 390 27.06 10.12 -36.36
CA SER A 390 27.10 9.50 -35.04
C SER A 390 26.24 10.30 -34.06
N PRO A 391 25.54 9.66 -33.10
CA PRO A 391 24.97 10.39 -31.98
C PRO A 391 26.09 11.17 -31.29
N HIS A 392 25.87 12.46 -30.98
CA HIS A 392 26.81 13.18 -30.12
C HIS A 392 26.94 12.37 -28.83
N ALA A 393 28.17 12.20 -28.32
CA ALA A 393 28.40 11.67 -26.99
C ALA A 393 27.69 12.62 -26.02
N THR A 394 26.46 12.30 -25.68
CA THR A 394 25.68 13.04 -24.72
C THR A 394 26.47 13.08 -23.44
N SER A 395 26.43 14.21 -22.74
CA SER A 395 26.94 14.30 -21.38
C SER A 395 26.38 13.12 -20.60
N ALA A 396 27.26 12.16 -20.34
CA ALA A 396 26.99 10.83 -19.86
C ALA A 396 26.39 9.83 -20.88
N ALA A 397 27.25 9.28 -21.74
CA ALA A 397 27.42 7.82 -21.71
C ALA A 397 27.83 7.42 -20.28
N MET A 398 26.89 7.49 -19.33
CA MET A 398 27.00 6.65 -18.14
C MET A 398 27.01 5.24 -18.73
N SER A 399 28.08 4.49 -18.49
CA SER A 399 28.02 3.04 -18.53
C SER A 399 26.66 2.65 -17.98
N ARG A 400 25.78 2.07 -18.79
CA ARG A 400 24.48 1.65 -18.29
C ARG A 400 24.74 0.48 -17.38
N SER A 401 24.77 0.81 -16.10
CA SER A 401 24.77 -0.11 -14.99
C SER A 401 23.32 -0.53 -14.81
N PHE A 402 22.93 -1.66 -15.38
CA PHE A 402 21.66 -2.27 -15.03
C PHE A 402 21.84 -2.95 -13.68
N TYR A 403 20.86 -2.78 -12.80
CA TYR A 403 20.90 -3.35 -11.48
C TYR A 403 19.79 -4.39 -11.38
N ASP A 404 20.14 -5.64 -11.13
CA ASP A 404 19.17 -6.51 -10.47
C ASP A 404 19.04 -5.98 -9.05
N ILE A 405 17.85 -5.53 -8.68
CA ILE A 405 17.55 -5.10 -7.32
C ILE A 405 16.64 -6.12 -6.65
N ASP A 406 16.82 -6.33 -5.36
CA ASP A 406 15.87 -7.10 -4.56
C ASP A 406 14.62 -6.25 -4.21
N PRO A 407 13.57 -6.85 -3.61
CA PRO A 407 12.40 -6.10 -3.14
C PRO A 407 12.70 -5.01 -2.10
N ALA A 408 13.90 -4.99 -1.48
CA ALA A 408 14.35 -3.95 -0.56
C ALA A 408 15.00 -2.76 -1.29
N GLY A 409 15.28 -2.90 -2.59
CA GLY A 409 15.99 -1.90 -3.40
C GLY A 409 17.52 -2.05 -3.36
N GLU A 410 18.05 -3.12 -2.77
CA GLU A 410 19.50 -3.40 -2.74
C GLU A 410 19.96 -3.99 -4.07
N VAL A 411 21.11 -3.52 -4.57
CA VAL A 411 21.69 -3.96 -5.84
C VAL A 411 22.35 -5.34 -5.68
N LEU A 412 21.77 -6.37 -6.31
CA LEU A 412 22.24 -7.76 -6.37
C LEU A 412 23.32 -7.98 -7.44
N CYS A 413 23.15 -7.39 -8.61
CA CYS A 413 24.05 -7.57 -9.74
C CYS A 413 24.10 -6.28 -10.54
N THR A 414 25.31 -5.80 -10.81
CA THR A 414 25.53 -4.66 -11.70
C THR A 414 25.99 -5.18 -13.05
N TYR A 415 25.20 -4.90 -14.07
CA TYR A 415 25.52 -5.19 -15.46
C TYR A 415 26.07 -3.93 -16.09
N THR A 416 27.35 -3.91 -16.43
CA THR A 416 27.92 -2.78 -17.19
C THR A 416 27.94 -3.14 -18.66
N ASP A 417 27.11 -2.42 -19.43
CA ASP A 417 27.17 -2.46 -20.89
C ASP A 417 28.22 -1.45 -21.36
N SER A 418 29.30 -1.95 -21.98
CA SER A 418 30.41 -1.13 -22.47
C SER A 418 30.19 -0.61 -23.89
N GLY A 419 29.07 -0.94 -24.55
CA GLY A 419 28.79 -0.51 -25.91
C GLY A 419 29.72 -1.17 -26.95
N GLU A 420 29.16 -1.55 -28.08
CA GLU A 420 29.83 -2.25 -29.19
C GLU A 420 30.35 -3.68 -28.87
N THR A 421 29.51 -4.68 -29.18
CA THR A 421 29.88 -6.10 -29.37
C THR A 421 30.51 -6.86 -28.20
N ALA A 422 30.78 -6.24 -27.05
CA ALA A 422 31.30 -6.92 -25.87
C ALA A 422 30.18 -7.59 -25.07
N LYS A 423 30.42 -8.83 -24.63
CA LYS A 423 29.53 -9.57 -23.73
C LYS A 423 29.26 -8.75 -22.46
N LEU A 424 27.99 -8.67 -22.06
CA LEU A 424 27.52 -8.13 -20.78
C LEU A 424 28.46 -8.51 -19.64
N LYS A 425 29.15 -7.52 -19.05
CA LYS A 425 30.01 -7.75 -17.91
C LYS A 425 29.15 -7.69 -16.65
N ALA A 426 28.76 -8.87 -16.17
CA ALA A 426 28.02 -9.02 -14.93
C ALA A 426 29.00 -8.99 -13.75
N GLU A 427 28.92 -7.93 -12.95
CA GLU A 427 29.61 -7.83 -11.68
C GLU A 427 28.57 -8.05 -10.58
N LYS A 428 28.51 -9.29 -10.08
CA LYS A 428 27.67 -9.60 -8.94
C LYS A 428 28.20 -8.80 -7.76
N THR A 429 27.30 -8.13 -7.06
CA THR A 429 27.66 -7.51 -5.79
C THR A 429 28.14 -8.65 -4.88
N GLU A 430 29.43 -8.65 -4.56
CA GLU A 430 29.95 -9.55 -3.53
C GLU A 430 29.34 -9.08 -2.22
N VAL A 431 28.22 -9.69 -1.85
CA VAL A 431 27.65 -9.51 -0.53
C VAL A 431 28.71 -10.06 0.42
N PRO A 432 29.32 -9.23 1.29
CA PRO A 432 30.31 -9.73 2.24
C PRO A 432 29.72 -10.93 2.95
N VAL A 433 30.51 -11.99 3.17
CA VAL A 433 29.99 -13.24 3.76
C VAL A 433 29.16 -12.95 5.01
N ALA A 434 29.56 -11.99 5.84
CA ALA A 434 28.78 -11.52 6.98
C ALA A 434 27.37 -10.99 6.64
N LYS A 435 27.21 -10.18 5.58
CA LYS A 435 25.93 -9.63 5.12
C LYS A 435 25.07 -10.69 4.41
N ALA A 436 25.68 -11.63 3.68
CA ALA A 436 24.97 -12.75 3.04
C ALA A 436 24.44 -13.74 4.08
N VAL A 437 25.25 -14.00 5.11
CA VAL A 437 24.85 -14.75 6.29
C VAL A 437 23.69 -14.01 6.98
N LEU A 438 23.77 -12.69 7.18
CA LEU A 438 22.66 -11.92 7.78
C LEU A 438 21.35 -11.98 6.97
N TYR A 439 21.40 -11.85 5.64
CA TYR A 439 20.22 -11.96 4.76
C TYR A 439 19.62 -13.37 4.70
N ALA A 440 20.40 -14.40 5.02
CA ALA A 440 19.83 -15.74 5.19
C ALA A 440 18.77 -15.75 6.30
N PHE A 441 18.91 -14.87 7.30
CA PHE A 441 18.04 -14.79 8.47
C PHE A 441 16.99 -13.69 8.41
N LEU A 442 17.08 -12.70 7.52
CA LEU A 442 16.07 -11.64 7.41
C LEU A 442 15.10 -11.88 6.23
N PRO A 443 13.84 -11.42 6.33
CA PRO A 443 12.89 -11.43 5.20
C PRO A 443 13.37 -10.57 4.04
N ALA A 444 13.06 -10.96 2.80
CA ALA A 444 13.29 -10.11 1.64
C ALA A 444 12.51 -8.79 1.77
N GLY A 445 13.14 -7.67 1.40
CA GLY A 445 12.52 -6.36 1.54
C GLY A 445 12.57 -5.75 2.94
N TYR A 446 13.23 -6.40 3.92
CA TYR A 446 13.43 -5.84 5.25
C TYR A 446 14.15 -4.47 5.18
N PRO A 447 13.72 -3.44 5.93
CA PRO A 447 12.70 -3.47 6.98
C PRO A 447 11.25 -3.22 6.52
N HIS A 448 11.00 -2.95 5.24
CA HIS A 448 9.72 -2.43 4.76
C HIS A 448 8.62 -3.49 4.56
N THR A 449 8.99 -4.78 4.55
CA THR A 449 8.05 -5.90 4.37
C THR A 449 7.53 -6.49 5.68
N VAL A 450 7.97 -5.95 6.82
CA VAL A 450 7.52 -6.33 8.16
C VAL A 450 7.11 -5.12 8.98
N THR A 451 6.34 -5.34 10.05
CA THR A 451 6.03 -4.26 11.01
C THR A 451 7.28 -3.79 11.76
N ASP A 452 7.24 -2.56 12.27
CA ASP A 452 8.34 -1.87 12.94
C ASP A 452 8.80 -2.53 14.26
N ASP A 453 7.93 -3.34 14.86
CA ASP A 453 8.18 -4.11 16.09
C ASP A 453 8.85 -5.48 15.87
N TYR A 454 9.02 -5.93 14.61
CA TYR A 454 9.57 -7.26 14.28
C TYR A 454 10.99 -7.48 14.84
N LEU A 455 11.90 -6.52 14.63
CA LEU A 455 13.30 -6.70 15.05
C LEU A 455 13.43 -6.78 16.57
N ALA A 456 12.67 -5.97 17.29
CA ALA A 456 12.64 -6.00 18.74
C ALA A 456 12.15 -7.37 19.25
N TYR A 457 11.04 -7.88 18.69
CA TYR A 457 10.55 -9.22 19.00
C TYR A 457 11.59 -10.30 18.72
N GLN A 458 12.16 -10.35 17.50
CA GLN A 458 13.10 -11.39 17.10
C GLN A 458 14.40 -11.41 17.89
N THR A 459 14.86 -10.24 18.35
CA THR A 459 16.05 -10.14 19.20
C THR A 459 15.82 -10.86 20.53
N PHE A 460 14.69 -10.58 21.18
CA PHE A 460 14.34 -11.21 22.45
C PHE A 460 13.98 -12.69 22.27
N ASP A 461 13.24 -13.06 21.22
CA ASP A 461 12.88 -14.44 20.88
C ASP A 461 14.14 -15.30 20.63
N SER A 462 15.16 -14.74 19.97
CA SER A 462 16.45 -15.41 19.78
C SER A 462 17.20 -15.62 21.10
N LEU A 463 17.28 -14.61 21.97
CA LEU A 463 17.92 -14.77 23.29
C LEU A 463 17.17 -15.79 24.16
N GLN A 464 15.84 -15.83 24.04
CA GLN A 464 14.98 -16.82 24.66
C GLN A 464 15.30 -18.23 24.16
N ALA A 465 15.29 -18.48 22.85
CA ALA A 465 15.61 -19.78 22.26
C ALA A 465 17.03 -20.28 22.61
N PHE A 466 18.00 -19.37 22.70
CA PHE A 466 19.37 -19.69 23.14
C PHE A 466 19.39 -20.26 24.56
N ALA A 467 18.75 -19.55 25.51
CA ALA A 467 18.64 -20.00 26.90
C ALA A 467 17.89 -21.34 27.00
N SER A 468 16.77 -21.49 26.27
CA SER A 468 15.97 -22.72 26.23
C SER A 468 16.76 -23.93 25.74
N SER A 469 17.68 -23.73 24.79
CA SER A 469 18.50 -24.82 24.24
C SER A 469 19.48 -25.37 25.28
N ILE A 470 20.07 -24.49 26.10
CA ILE A 470 20.95 -24.89 27.19
C ILE A 470 20.17 -25.62 28.29
N THR A 471 19.02 -25.07 28.72
CA THR A 471 18.18 -25.71 29.75
C THR A 471 17.68 -27.07 29.28
N SER A 472 17.32 -27.21 28.00
CA SER A 472 16.87 -28.48 27.43
C SER A 472 17.95 -29.56 27.50
N LEU A 473 19.23 -29.23 27.29
CA LEU A 473 20.33 -30.20 27.40
C LEU A 473 20.55 -30.67 28.85
N LEU A 474 20.49 -29.75 29.82
CA LEU A 474 20.59 -30.08 31.24
C LEU A 474 19.43 -30.96 31.70
N ALA A 475 18.21 -30.65 31.28
CA ALA A 475 17.02 -31.45 31.54
C ALA A 475 17.13 -32.84 30.89
N ASN A 476 17.55 -32.92 29.63
CA ASN A 476 17.69 -34.18 28.91
C ASN A 476 18.71 -35.13 29.56
N ARG A 477 19.81 -34.62 30.10
CA ARG A 477 20.75 -35.44 30.90
C ARG A 477 20.03 -36.09 32.09
N ALA A 478 19.26 -35.30 32.84
CA ALA A 478 18.49 -35.81 33.98
C ALA A 478 17.42 -36.84 33.54
N VAL A 479 16.74 -36.63 32.41
CA VAL A 479 15.80 -37.63 31.88
C VAL A 479 16.51 -38.95 31.56
N LEU A 480 17.67 -38.91 30.90
CA LEU A 480 18.44 -40.13 30.56
C LEU A 480 18.89 -40.89 31.82
N GLU A 481 19.42 -40.17 32.82
CA GLU A 481 19.75 -40.74 34.14
C GLU A 481 18.48 -41.32 34.81
N GLY A 482 17.36 -40.60 34.74
CA GLY A 482 16.06 -41.03 35.28
C GLY A 482 15.50 -42.29 34.62
N LEU A 483 15.75 -42.49 33.33
CA LEU A 483 15.40 -43.71 32.59
C LEU A 483 16.37 -44.88 32.84
N GLY A 484 17.44 -44.65 33.60
CA GLY A 484 18.42 -45.66 34.00
C GLY A 484 19.58 -45.83 33.01
N VAL A 485 19.85 -44.84 32.17
CA VAL A 485 21.09 -44.81 31.38
C VAL A 485 22.28 -44.69 32.34
N GLY A 486 23.17 -45.68 32.33
CA GLY A 486 24.29 -45.78 33.27
C GLY A 486 24.03 -46.68 34.49
N ASP A 487 22.82 -47.23 34.64
CA ASP A 487 22.48 -48.20 35.68
C ASP A 487 22.40 -49.62 35.10
N SER A 488 23.32 -50.50 35.52
CA SER A 488 23.37 -51.90 35.07
C SER A 488 22.17 -52.74 35.51
N SER A 489 21.37 -52.25 36.45
CA SER A 489 20.15 -52.92 36.93
C SER A 489 18.87 -52.46 36.20
N SER A 490 18.96 -51.42 35.36
CA SER A 490 17.81 -50.90 34.62
C SER A 490 17.56 -51.70 33.32
N SER A 491 16.32 -52.09 33.08
CA SER A 491 15.92 -52.77 31.84
C SER A 491 15.60 -51.75 30.74
N PRO A 492 16.23 -51.85 29.54
CA PRO A 492 15.88 -51.02 28.39
C PRO A 492 14.40 -51.11 28.01
N THR A 493 13.78 -52.28 28.19
CA THR A 493 12.34 -52.50 27.95
C THR A 493 11.48 -51.72 28.94
N GLY A 494 11.87 -51.67 30.22
CA GLY A 494 11.17 -50.89 31.24
C GLY A 494 11.22 -49.39 30.95
N ALA A 495 12.39 -48.88 30.55
CA ALA A 495 12.55 -47.50 30.12
C ALA A 495 11.71 -47.16 28.87
N LEU A 496 11.63 -48.08 27.90
CA LEU A 496 10.79 -47.93 26.70
C LEU A 496 9.30 -47.87 27.05
N ILE A 497 8.80 -48.76 27.92
CA ILE A 497 7.40 -48.76 28.36
C ILE A 497 7.06 -47.44 29.05
N LEU A 498 7.91 -46.98 29.97
CA LEU A 498 7.76 -45.72 30.68
C LEU A 498 7.64 -44.53 29.72
N LYS A 499 8.48 -44.50 28.67
CA LYS A 499 8.43 -43.49 27.61
C LYS A 499 7.14 -43.56 26.78
N ILE A 500 6.75 -44.75 26.31
CA ILE A 500 5.53 -44.94 25.50
C ILE A 500 4.27 -44.51 26.27
N THR A 501 4.19 -44.84 27.57
CA THR A 501 3.07 -44.40 28.42
C THR A 501 3.00 -42.87 28.50
N GLY A 502 4.14 -42.20 28.71
CA GLY A 502 4.22 -40.74 28.69
C GLY A 502 3.78 -40.14 27.35
N ASP A 503 4.28 -40.67 26.24
CA ASP A 503 3.96 -40.19 24.89
C ASP A 503 2.47 -40.34 24.54
N THR A 504 1.84 -41.44 24.98
CA THR A 504 0.41 -41.70 24.74
C THR A 504 -0.47 -40.66 25.43
N ILE A 505 -0.22 -40.39 26.71
CA ILE A 505 -0.99 -39.41 27.48
C ILE A 505 -0.75 -37.98 26.94
N SER A 506 0.49 -37.68 26.55
CA SER A 506 0.89 -36.41 25.94
C SER A 506 0.11 -36.10 24.65
N ARG A 507 -0.07 -37.10 23.78
CA ARG A 507 -0.88 -36.96 22.55
C ARG A 507 -2.36 -36.72 22.84
N ILE A 508 -2.94 -37.39 23.83
CA ILE A 508 -4.33 -37.14 24.27
C ILE A 508 -4.47 -35.71 24.80
N ALA A 509 -3.52 -35.26 25.64
CA ALA A 509 -3.50 -33.90 26.16
C ALA A 509 -3.40 -32.85 25.05
N THR A 510 -2.59 -33.11 24.01
CA THR A 510 -2.47 -32.26 22.81
C THR A 510 -3.84 -32.03 22.15
N ILE A 511 -4.56 -33.13 21.86
CA ILE A 511 -5.87 -33.07 21.20
C ILE A 511 -6.90 -32.33 22.06
N LEU A 512 -6.97 -32.66 23.36
CA LEU A 512 -7.92 -32.03 24.28
C LEU A 512 -7.65 -30.53 24.45
N PHE A 513 -6.38 -30.14 24.54
CA PHE A 513 -6.01 -28.73 24.67
C PHE A 513 -6.30 -27.94 23.40
N ALA A 514 -5.92 -28.47 22.23
CA ALA A 514 -6.22 -27.84 20.94
C ALA A 514 -7.74 -27.66 20.75
N HIS A 515 -8.54 -28.68 21.07
CA HIS A 515 -10.00 -28.59 20.99
C HIS A 515 -10.58 -27.55 21.96
N ARG A 516 -10.11 -27.51 23.21
CA ARG A 516 -10.70 -26.66 24.25
C ARG A 516 -10.24 -25.20 24.16
N MET A 517 -8.98 -24.96 23.79
CA MET A 517 -8.34 -23.64 23.86
C MET A 517 -8.01 -23.03 22.51
N GLY A 518 -8.05 -23.78 21.40
CA GLY A 518 -7.56 -23.31 20.08
C GLY A 518 -8.14 -21.98 19.63
N GLN A 519 -9.46 -21.80 19.81
CA GLN A 519 -10.18 -20.55 19.46
C GLN A 519 -9.77 -19.33 20.31
N ALA A 520 -9.15 -19.54 21.47
CA ALA A 520 -8.68 -18.46 22.33
C ALA A 520 -7.23 -18.05 22.05
N ILE A 521 -6.45 -18.87 21.33
CA ILE A 521 -5.02 -18.65 21.16
C ILE A 521 -4.74 -17.45 20.27
N GLU A 522 -5.43 -17.32 19.13
CA GLU A 522 -5.20 -16.20 18.21
C GLU A 522 -5.57 -14.84 18.83
N PRO A 523 -6.76 -14.66 19.43
CA PRO A 523 -7.10 -13.44 20.17
C PRO A 523 -6.13 -13.06 21.28
N GLU A 524 -5.64 -14.07 22.02
CA GLU A 524 -4.81 -13.90 23.22
C GLU A 524 -3.37 -14.36 22.98
N CYS A 525 -2.86 -14.21 21.75
CA CYS A 525 -1.61 -14.82 21.31
C CYS A 525 -0.42 -14.42 22.19
N LYS A 526 -0.34 -13.17 22.64
CA LYS A 526 0.72 -12.68 23.54
C LYS A 526 0.74 -13.45 24.88
N PHE A 527 -0.43 -13.68 25.48
CA PHE A 527 -0.55 -14.47 26.72
C PHE A 527 -0.17 -15.93 26.49
N TYR A 528 -0.67 -16.55 25.41
CA TYR A 528 -0.38 -17.96 25.12
C TYR A 528 1.08 -18.19 24.70
N ARG A 529 1.71 -17.23 24.04
CA ARG A 529 3.13 -17.26 23.70
C ARG A 529 4.01 -17.27 24.96
N PHE A 530 3.64 -16.47 25.97
CA PHE A 530 4.30 -16.45 27.27
C PHE A 530 3.99 -17.72 28.09
N LEU A 531 2.73 -18.15 28.11
CA LEU A 531 2.29 -19.34 28.84
C LEU A 531 2.94 -20.62 28.33
N ALA A 532 3.23 -20.71 27.03
CA ALA A 532 3.93 -21.85 26.45
C ALA A 532 5.29 -22.09 27.12
N ASP A 533 6.05 -21.01 27.36
CA ASP A 533 7.37 -21.11 27.98
C ASP A 533 7.28 -21.44 29.49
N ILE A 534 6.23 -20.98 30.17
CA ILE A 534 5.94 -21.46 31.54
C ILE A 534 5.74 -22.97 31.55
N PHE A 535 4.99 -23.52 30.58
CA PHE A 535 4.80 -24.96 30.47
C PHE A 535 6.12 -25.68 30.16
N ASN A 536 6.92 -25.14 29.25
CA ASN A 536 8.24 -25.70 28.91
C ASN A 536 9.15 -25.77 30.13
N ASP A 537 9.33 -24.65 30.83
CA ASP A 537 10.26 -24.55 31.95
C ASP A 537 9.79 -25.40 33.12
N SER A 538 8.48 -25.42 33.38
CA SER A 538 7.88 -26.33 34.36
C SER A 538 8.17 -27.79 34.03
N ALA A 539 8.07 -28.19 32.76
CA ALA A 539 8.42 -29.55 32.33
C ALA A 539 9.91 -29.85 32.54
N GLN A 540 10.80 -28.91 32.23
CA GLN A 540 12.24 -29.07 32.43
C GLN A 540 12.62 -29.18 33.92
N PHE A 541 11.95 -28.44 34.81
CA PHE A 541 12.13 -28.61 36.26
C PHE A 541 11.65 -29.97 36.76
N LEU A 542 10.52 -30.47 36.21
CA LEU A 542 10.05 -31.82 36.50
C LEU A 542 11.06 -32.88 36.04
N ASP A 543 11.69 -32.69 34.88
CA ASP A 543 12.73 -33.60 34.38
C ASP A 543 13.93 -33.71 35.33
N LEU A 544 14.38 -32.59 35.91
CA LEU A 544 15.50 -32.57 36.87
C LEU A 544 15.21 -33.37 38.14
N LEU A 545 13.94 -33.57 38.49
CA LEU A 545 13.54 -34.41 39.64
C LEU A 545 13.59 -35.91 39.31
N THR A 546 13.53 -36.30 38.03
CA THR A 546 13.36 -37.70 37.64
C THR A 546 14.45 -38.65 38.15
N PRO A 547 15.76 -38.30 38.23
CA PRO A 547 16.78 -39.19 38.76
C PRO A 547 16.64 -39.50 40.26
N ALA A 548 16.02 -38.60 41.02
CA ALA A 548 15.92 -38.70 42.47
C ALA A 548 14.69 -39.53 42.95
N LEU A 549 13.84 -39.97 42.02
CA LEU A 549 12.54 -40.55 42.34
C LEU A 549 12.45 -42.07 42.13
N PRO A 550 11.70 -42.79 42.98
CA PRO A 550 11.38 -44.19 42.76
C PRO A 550 10.34 -44.36 41.63
N TYR A 551 10.14 -45.60 41.16
CA TYR A 551 9.42 -45.91 39.91
C TYR A 551 8.02 -45.26 39.79
N PHE A 552 7.14 -45.40 40.78
CA PHE A 552 5.76 -44.89 40.67
C PHE A 552 5.67 -43.34 40.67
N PRO A 553 6.32 -42.61 41.60
CA PRO A 553 6.41 -41.15 41.50
C PRO A 553 7.10 -40.65 40.23
N LYS A 554 8.14 -41.35 39.77
CA LYS A 554 8.86 -41.05 38.53
C LYS A 554 7.94 -41.08 37.32
N LEU A 555 7.08 -42.10 37.21
CA LEU A 555 6.07 -42.20 36.14
C LEU A 555 5.13 -40.99 36.16
N GLY A 556 4.63 -40.57 37.33
CA GLY A 556 3.77 -39.40 37.45
C GLY A 556 4.43 -38.10 36.97
N ILE A 557 5.71 -37.91 37.29
CA ILE A 557 6.50 -36.74 36.89
C ILE A 557 6.78 -36.74 35.38
N ILE A 558 7.20 -37.88 34.81
CA ILE A 558 7.45 -38.01 33.36
C ILE A 558 6.18 -37.73 32.56
N VAL A 559 5.04 -38.29 32.98
CA VAL A 559 3.74 -38.04 32.34
C VAL A 559 3.37 -36.57 32.44
N SER A 560 3.52 -35.96 33.61
CA SER A 560 3.20 -34.53 33.82
C SER A 560 4.09 -33.63 32.96
N ALA A 561 5.39 -33.91 32.88
CA ALA A 561 6.33 -33.19 32.03
C ALA A 561 5.98 -33.36 30.54
N GLY A 562 5.59 -34.56 30.10
CA GLY A 562 5.14 -34.82 28.71
C GLY A 562 3.87 -34.05 28.35
N VAL A 563 2.90 -34.01 29.26
CA VAL A 563 1.68 -33.20 29.12
C VAL A 563 2.05 -31.73 28.98
N LEU A 564 2.87 -31.18 29.88
CA LEU A 564 3.29 -29.78 29.82
C LEU A 564 4.01 -29.42 28.50
N ARG A 565 4.93 -30.26 28.01
CA ARG A 565 5.57 -30.06 26.70
C ARG A 565 4.56 -30.08 25.55
N SER A 566 3.54 -30.92 25.63
CA SER A 566 2.45 -30.97 24.64
C SER A 566 1.62 -29.68 24.64
N LEU A 567 1.29 -29.18 25.83
CA LEU A 567 0.59 -27.89 25.98
C LEU A 567 1.45 -26.73 25.45
N CYS A 568 2.75 -26.73 25.75
CA CYS A 568 3.72 -25.80 25.20
C CYS A 568 3.71 -25.85 23.67
N GLY A 569 3.85 -27.03 23.05
CA GLY A 569 3.89 -27.16 21.60
C GLY A 569 2.66 -26.61 20.89
N VAL A 570 1.46 -26.85 21.42
CA VAL A 570 0.22 -26.28 20.83
C VAL A 570 0.15 -24.77 21.03
N ALA A 571 0.41 -24.29 22.26
CA ALA A 571 0.33 -22.86 22.58
C ALA A 571 1.38 -22.03 21.81
N ALA A 572 2.64 -22.50 21.78
CA ALA A 572 3.75 -21.85 21.08
C ALA A 572 3.48 -21.77 19.57
N ASN A 573 3.15 -22.89 18.92
CA ASN A 573 2.98 -22.92 17.46
C ASN A 573 1.80 -22.07 16.99
N ALA A 574 0.65 -22.16 17.66
CA ALA A 574 -0.53 -21.40 17.27
C ALA A 574 -0.37 -19.90 17.57
N SER A 575 0.22 -19.53 18.71
CA SER A 575 0.49 -18.11 19.02
C SER A 575 1.57 -17.51 18.11
N LYS A 576 2.62 -18.27 17.78
CA LYS A 576 3.64 -17.88 16.80
C LYS A 576 3.00 -17.60 15.44
N ALA A 577 2.12 -18.47 14.95
CA ALA A 577 1.44 -18.24 13.68
C ALA A 577 0.65 -16.90 13.66
N SER A 578 -0.03 -16.55 14.75
CA SER A 578 -0.72 -15.26 14.87
C SER A 578 0.24 -14.07 14.93
N LEU A 579 1.39 -14.20 15.60
CA LEU A 579 2.42 -13.17 15.64
C LEU A 579 3.10 -12.98 14.27
N SER A 580 3.46 -14.06 13.58
CA SER A 580 4.02 -13.99 12.23
C SER A 580 3.03 -13.38 11.23
N ALA A 581 1.73 -13.65 11.38
CA ALA A 581 0.68 -12.99 10.60
C ALA A 581 0.59 -11.48 10.86
N HIS A 582 0.79 -11.04 12.12
CA HIS A 582 0.90 -9.62 12.46
C HIS A 582 2.13 -8.96 11.85
N PHE A 583 3.28 -9.65 11.87
CA PHE A 583 4.53 -9.10 11.32
C PHE A 583 4.52 -8.98 9.79
N ALA A 584 3.73 -9.77 9.07
CA ALA A 584 3.71 -9.77 7.61
C ALA A 584 2.86 -8.62 7.01
N LEU A 585 3.48 -7.70 6.24
CA LEU A 585 2.78 -6.57 5.63
C LEU A 585 2.42 -6.75 4.14
N THR A 586 3.20 -7.54 3.40
CA THR A 586 3.11 -7.60 1.92
C THR A 586 2.68 -8.98 1.41
N GLY A 587 1.94 -9.75 2.21
CA GLY A 587 1.58 -11.13 1.88
C GLY A 587 2.76 -12.11 1.91
N ASN A 588 3.84 -11.76 2.64
CA ASN A 588 5.10 -12.49 2.76
C ASN A 588 5.14 -13.50 3.93
N LEU A 589 3.98 -13.94 4.45
CA LEU A 589 3.90 -14.78 5.65
C LEU A 589 4.68 -16.10 5.54
N ALA A 590 4.64 -16.77 4.39
CA ALA A 590 5.34 -18.03 4.20
C ALA A 590 6.88 -17.87 4.22
N GLU A 591 7.38 -16.81 3.60
CA GLU A 591 8.81 -16.50 3.59
C GLU A 591 9.28 -16.09 4.99
N LEU A 592 8.53 -15.21 5.65
CA LEU A 592 8.78 -14.78 7.02
C LEU A 592 8.94 -15.99 7.95
N ASN A 593 7.98 -16.93 7.91
CA ASN A 593 8.03 -18.16 8.71
C ASN A 593 9.30 -19.00 8.43
N ALA A 594 9.74 -19.08 7.17
CA ALA A 594 10.96 -19.80 6.81
C ALA A 594 12.23 -19.12 7.36
N LYS A 595 12.26 -17.79 7.37
CA LYS A 595 13.35 -16.99 7.94
C LYS A 595 13.41 -17.10 9.46
N GLU A 596 12.27 -17.00 10.13
CA GLU A 596 12.15 -17.22 11.57
C GLU A 596 12.62 -18.63 11.96
N ALA A 597 12.23 -19.67 11.21
CA ALA A 597 12.71 -21.03 11.46
C ALA A 597 14.24 -21.17 11.32
N SER A 598 14.84 -20.43 10.37
CA SER A 598 16.29 -20.42 10.17
C SER A 598 17.02 -19.71 11.32
N GLN A 599 16.48 -18.57 11.79
CA GLN A 599 16.96 -17.85 12.97
C GLN A 599 16.95 -18.76 14.20
N GLU A 600 15.79 -19.37 14.48
CA GLU A 600 15.60 -20.30 15.60
C GLU A 600 16.58 -21.48 15.54
N THR A 601 16.80 -22.04 14.35
CA THR A 601 17.73 -23.17 14.16
C THR A 601 19.17 -22.80 14.51
N VAL A 602 19.68 -21.67 14.02
CA VAL A 602 21.08 -21.28 14.27
C VAL A 602 21.30 -20.92 15.73
N VAL A 603 20.37 -20.18 16.31
CA VAL A 603 20.37 -19.86 17.74
C VAL A 603 20.35 -21.14 18.58
N SER A 604 19.53 -22.12 18.20
CA SER A 604 19.46 -23.41 18.88
C SER A 604 20.75 -24.19 18.76
N LEU A 605 21.40 -24.20 17.59
CA LEU A 605 22.71 -24.85 17.40
C LEU A 605 23.80 -24.22 18.28
N LEU A 606 23.84 -22.88 18.36
CA LEU A 606 24.76 -22.17 19.25
C LEU A 606 24.48 -22.50 20.72
N GLY A 607 23.21 -22.49 21.11
CA GLY A 607 22.76 -22.90 22.44
C GLY A 607 23.13 -24.35 22.76
N MET A 608 23.01 -25.26 21.79
CA MET A 608 23.41 -26.65 21.94
C MET A 608 24.93 -26.83 22.06
N LEU A 609 25.72 -26.06 21.31
CA LEU A 609 27.18 -26.07 21.40
C LEU A 609 27.65 -25.61 22.77
N VAL A 610 27.17 -24.44 23.21
CA VAL A 610 27.46 -23.89 24.54
C VAL A 610 26.94 -24.82 25.63
N GLY A 611 25.71 -25.31 25.49
CA GLY A 611 25.09 -26.23 26.44
C GLY A 611 25.85 -27.56 26.55
N SER A 612 26.45 -28.06 25.47
CA SER A 612 27.29 -29.27 25.52
C SER A 612 28.58 -29.04 26.33
N LEU A 613 29.19 -27.86 26.22
CA LEU A 613 30.32 -27.47 27.05
C LEU A 613 29.90 -27.32 28.52
N VAL A 614 28.76 -26.68 28.77
CA VAL A 614 28.18 -26.53 30.11
C VAL A 614 27.90 -27.88 30.76
N VAL A 615 27.23 -28.80 30.05
CA VAL A 615 26.92 -30.16 30.53
C VAL A 615 28.20 -30.93 30.88
N ARG A 616 29.29 -30.72 30.14
CA ARG A 616 30.61 -31.31 30.42
C ARG A 616 31.32 -30.68 31.62
N MET A 617 31.20 -29.37 31.82
CA MET A 617 31.91 -28.64 32.89
C MET A 617 31.16 -28.66 34.22
N VAL A 618 29.84 -28.84 34.19
CA VAL A 618 28.96 -28.77 35.36
C VAL A 618 28.36 -30.15 35.62
N GLU A 619 28.96 -30.88 36.55
CA GLU A 619 28.47 -32.20 37.01
C GLU A 619 27.75 -32.12 38.37
N ASP A 620 28.04 -31.09 39.17
CA ASP A 620 27.43 -30.92 40.48
C ASP A 620 25.93 -30.59 40.39
N LYS A 621 25.10 -31.38 41.07
CA LYS A 621 23.63 -31.26 41.03
C LYS A 621 23.14 -29.90 41.53
N GLN A 622 23.75 -29.34 42.59
CA GLN A 622 23.32 -28.04 43.11
C GLN A 622 23.62 -26.93 42.11
N VAL A 623 24.78 -27.00 41.45
CA VAL A 623 25.15 -26.05 40.39
C VAL A 623 24.21 -26.16 39.19
N VAL A 624 23.81 -27.38 38.79
CA VAL A 624 22.80 -27.58 37.72
C VAL A 624 21.46 -26.92 38.08
N TRP A 625 20.97 -27.10 39.31
CA TRP A 625 19.72 -26.49 39.77
C TRP A 625 19.81 -24.95 39.80
N MET A 626 20.91 -24.39 40.32
CA MET A 626 21.11 -22.93 40.30
C MET A 626 21.16 -22.38 38.88
N LEU A 627 21.87 -23.05 37.98
CA LEU A 627 21.98 -22.66 36.58
C LEU A 627 20.63 -22.76 35.86
N MET A 628 19.84 -23.81 36.13
CA MET A 628 18.49 -23.97 35.58
C MET A 628 17.58 -22.81 36.00
N VAL A 629 17.60 -22.40 37.27
CA VAL A 629 16.80 -21.27 37.77
C VAL A 629 17.18 -19.97 37.08
N VAL A 630 18.48 -19.70 36.94
CA VAL A 630 18.96 -18.48 36.25
C VAL A 630 18.56 -18.50 34.77
N LEU A 631 18.81 -19.60 34.06
CA LEU A 631 18.51 -19.71 32.64
C LEU A 631 17.00 -19.67 32.36
N ALA A 632 16.16 -20.33 33.18
CA ALA A 632 14.71 -20.24 33.09
C ALA A 632 14.22 -18.81 33.38
N GLY A 633 14.86 -18.10 34.34
CA GLY A 633 14.59 -16.69 34.60
C GLY A 633 14.90 -15.80 33.39
N VAL A 634 16.04 -16.01 32.74
CA VAL A 634 16.41 -15.33 31.49
C VAL A 634 15.43 -15.68 30.38
N HIS A 635 15.11 -16.96 30.20
CA HIS A 635 14.17 -17.47 29.21
C HIS A 635 12.81 -16.75 29.29
N LEU A 636 12.19 -16.73 30.48
CA LEU A 636 10.91 -16.06 30.70
C LEU A 636 11.03 -14.53 30.58
N ALA A 637 12.11 -13.91 31.08
CA ALA A 637 12.29 -12.47 30.95
C ALA A 637 12.38 -12.04 29.48
N MET A 638 13.13 -12.79 28.66
CA MET A 638 13.25 -12.52 27.23
C MET A 638 11.90 -12.69 26.51
N ASN A 639 11.14 -13.76 26.79
CA ASN A 639 9.80 -13.90 26.22
C ASN A 639 8.89 -12.73 26.63
N TYR A 640 8.88 -12.35 27.91
CA TYR A 640 8.09 -11.20 28.38
C TYR A 640 8.40 -9.92 27.60
N HIS A 641 9.69 -9.62 27.38
CA HIS A 641 10.12 -8.47 26.60
C HIS A 641 9.79 -8.61 25.10
N ALA A 642 9.95 -9.80 24.52
CA ALA A 642 9.55 -10.12 23.15
C ALA A 642 8.07 -9.79 22.93
N VAL A 643 7.18 -10.45 23.68
CA VAL A 643 5.74 -10.20 23.50
C VAL A 643 5.37 -8.76 23.87
N ARG A 644 5.96 -8.15 24.90
CA ARG A 644 5.70 -6.75 25.26
C ARG A 644 6.00 -5.77 24.11
N ALA A 645 7.01 -6.05 23.28
CA ALA A 645 7.37 -5.20 22.15
C ALA A 645 6.32 -5.20 21.03
N VAL A 646 5.48 -6.25 20.92
CA VAL A 646 4.52 -6.41 19.81
C VAL A 646 3.35 -5.44 19.95
N LYS A 647 3.15 -4.58 18.95
CA LYS A 647 2.14 -3.52 18.85
C LYS A 647 0.90 -3.99 18.09
N MET A 648 0.23 -5.07 18.53
CA MET A 648 -0.84 -5.61 17.69
C MET A 648 -2.10 -4.75 17.59
N ARG A 649 -2.60 -4.70 16.35
CA ARG A 649 -3.71 -3.85 15.90
C ARG A 649 -5.09 -4.49 16.05
N SER A 650 -5.16 -5.80 16.28
CA SER A 650 -6.40 -6.50 16.61
C SER A 650 -6.88 -6.16 18.03
N LEU A 651 -8.17 -6.21 18.29
CA LEU A 651 -8.75 -5.87 19.60
C LEU A 651 -9.24 -7.12 20.31
N ASN A 652 -8.44 -7.63 21.25
CA ASN A 652 -8.96 -8.57 22.25
C ASN A 652 -9.71 -7.80 23.35
N ARG A 653 -10.34 -8.54 24.28
CA ARG A 653 -11.16 -7.94 25.34
C ARG A 653 -10.38 -6.94 26.19
N GLN A 654 -9.15 -7.28 26.53
CA GLN A 654 -8.31 -6.40 27.33
C GLN A 654 -7.95 -5.10 26.61
N ARG A 655 -7.47 -5.20 25.35
CA ARG A 655 -7.07 -4.02 24.56
C ARG A 655 -8.26 -3.12 24.29
N ALA A 656 -9.42 -3.70 23.93
CA ALA A 656 -10.67 -2.95 23.78
C ALA A 656 -11.08 -2.25 25.08
N THR A 657 -11.04 -2.93 26.23
CA THR A 657 -11.36 -2.32 27.52
C THR A 657 -10.42 -1.16 27.87
N LEU A 658 -9.11 -1.27 27.59
CA LEU A 658 -8.17 -0.17 27.81
C LEU A 658 -8.48 1.06 26.96
N VAL A 659 -8.75 0.85 25.66
CA VAL A 659 -9.10 1.93 24.73
C VAL A 659 -10.41 2.60 25.12
N PHE A 660 -11.44 1.80 25.40
CA PHE A 660 -12.74 2.31 25.81
C PHE A 660 -12.69 3.02 27.16
N ARG A 661 -11.87 2.53 28.10
CA ARG A 661 -11.71 3.19 29.40
C ARG A 661 -11.02 4.55 29.25
N GLU A 662 -9.97 4.64 28.44
CA GLU A 662 -9.32 5.93 28.16
C GLU A 662 -10.30 6.92 27.51
N TRP A 663 -11.13 6.46 26.58
CA TRP A 663 -12.15 7.29 25.96
C TRP A 663 -13.16 7.83 26.98
N LEU A 664 -13.64 6.99 27.90
CA LEU A 664 -14.59 7.40 28.93
C LEU A 664 -13.97 8.34 29.97
N ASP A 665 -12.69 8.16 30.30
CA ASP A 665 -11.99 8.99 31.29
C ASP A 665 -11.50 10.34 30.71
N HIS A 666 -11.06 10.35 29.45
CA HIS A 666 -10.32 11.48 28.86
C HIS A 666 -10.82 11.95 27.49
N GLY A 667 -11.73 11.23 26.83
CA GLY A 667 -12.19 11.57 25.48
C GLY A 667 -11.14 11.34 24.39
N THR A 668 -10.10 10.57 24.68
CA THR A 668 -8.99 10.26 23.76
C THR A 668 -8.87 8.77 23.48
N VAL A 669 -8.34 8.42 22.31
CA VAL A 669 -8.11 7.02 21.91
C VAL A 669 -6.62 6.71 21.97
N LEU A 670 -6.26 5.64 22.70
CA LEU A 670 -4.88 5.15 22.74
C LEU A 670 -4.50 4.47 21.42
N THR A 671 -3.25 4.66 20.99
CA THR A 671 -2.68 3.95 19.84
C THR A 671 -2.30 2.51 20.20
N PRO A 672 -2.13 1.60 19.22
CA PRO A 672 -1.64 0.23 19.47
C PRO A 672 -0.33 0.18 20.27
N GLU A 673 0.59 1.13 20.03
CA GLU A 673 1.84 1.23 20.77
C GLU A 673 1.63 1.58 22.25
N GLN A 674 0.78 2.56 22.53
CA GLN A 674 0.46 2.96 23.91
C GLN A 674 -0.24 1.83 24.66
N VAL A 675 -1.14 1.09 23.99
CA VAL A 675 -1.81 -0.06 24.59
C VAL A 675 -0.85 -1.22 24.83
N ALA A 676 0.10 -1.49 23.92
CA ALA A 676 1.11 -2.54 24.10
C ALA A 676 1.95 -2.35 25.37
N GLN A 677 2.20 -1.09 25.76
CA GLN A 677 2.91 -0.74 27.00
C GLN A 677 2.05 -0.93 28.27
N ARG A 678 0.71 -0.84 28.15
CA ARG A 678 -0.23 -0.88 29.28
C ARG A 678 -0.89 -2.25 29.50
N GLU A 679 -1.05 -3.04 28.44
CA GLU A 679 -1.70 -4.35 28.55
C GLU A 679 -0.94 -5.30 29.47
N SER A 680 -1.60 -6.34 29.97
CA SER A 680 -0.99 -7.29 30.88
C SER A 680 -0.73 -8.59 30.14
N ILE A 681 0.54 -8.97 30.06
CA ILE A 681 0.96 -10.26 29.50
C ILE A 681 0.64 -11.43 30.44
N LEU A 682 0.69 -11.20 31.76
CA LEU A 682 0.60 -12.27 32.77
C LEU A 682 -0.82 -12.63 33.18
N ARG A 683 -1.73 -11.65 33.14
CA ARG A 683 -3.14 -11.82 33.52
C ARG A 683 -3.97 -12.00 32.27
N ASN A 684 -4.66 -13.13 32.20
CA ASN A 684 -5.68 -13.39 31.20
C ASN A 684 -6.93 -12.54 31.52
N GLY A 685 -6.97 -11.31 31.00
CA GLY A 685 -8.04 -10.34 31.24
C GLY A 685 -9.31 -10.68 30.47
N ARG A 686 -9.88 -11.88 30.68
CA ARG A 686 -11.03 -12.43 29.92
C ARG A 686 -12.37 -11.74 30.19
N GLY A 687 -12.40 -10.41 30.18
CA GLY A 687 -13.60 -9.63 30.43
C GLY A 687 -13.73 -9.11 31.84
N ASN A 688 -12.61 -8.97 32.56
CA ASN A 688 -12.61 -8.22 33.83
C ASN A 688 -12.93 -6.75 33.54
N LEU A 689 -13.92 -6.22 34.24
CA LEU A 689 -14.37 -4.84 34.15
C LEU A 689 -14.43 -4.24 35.55
N THR A 690 -14.30 -2.92 35.64
CA THR A 690 -14.34 -2.18 36.92
C THR A 690 -15.14 -0.90 36.76
N SER A 691 -15.74 -0.44 37.84
CA SER A 691 -16.43 0.84 37.87
C SER A 691 -15.50 2.04 37.76
N LYS A 692 -16.06 3.25 37.68
CA LYS A 692 -15.26 4.48 37.63
C LYS A 692 -14.38 4.60 38.87
N SER A 693 -14.97 4.38 40.05
CA SER A 693 -14.29 4.44 41.36
C SER A 693 -13.30 3.28 41.58
N GLY A 694 -13.56 2.12 40.97
CA GLY A 694 -12.88 0.86 41.28
C GLY A 694 -13.50 0.08 42.44
N ASP A 695 -14.54 0.61 43.10
CA ASP A 695 -15.22 -0.03 44.23
C ASP A 695 -16.04 -1.26 43.80
N TYR A 696 -16.44 -1.30 42.52
CA TYR A 696 -17.13 -2.45 41.93
C TYR A 696 -16.25 -3.12 40.89
N THR A 697 -16.18 -4.44 40.98
CA THR A 697 -15.45 -5.28 40.03
C THR A 697 -16.41 -6.30 39.42
N GLY A 698 -16.18 -6.64 38.17
CA GLY A 698 -17.04 -7.58 37.51
C GLY A 698 -16.44 -8.24 36.30
N PHE A 699 -17.26 -9.09 35.70
CA PHE A 699 -16.83 -9.93 34.59
C PHE A 699 -17.89 -9.94 33.49
N CYS A 700 -17.45 -9.80 32.24
CA CYS A 700 -18.29 -9.88 31.05
C CYS A 700 -17.85 -11.03 30.13
N ASP A 701 -18.81 -11.84 29.68
CA ASP A 701 -18.57 -12.83 28.62
C ASP A 701 -19.61 -12.84 27.50
N PHE A 702 -19.24 -13.50 26.40
CA PHE A 702 -20.14 -13.86 25.33
C PHE A 702 -20.73 -15.25 25.61
N GLY A 703 -22.04 -15.38 25.42
CA GLY A 703 -22.78 -16.62 25.65
C GLY A 703 -24.00 -16.75 24.76
N THR A 704 -24.81 -17.78 25.02
CA THR A 704 -26.06 -18.01 24.30
C THR A 704 -27.22 -17.25 24.97
N TYR A 705 -28.29 -16.99 24.20
CA TYR A 705 -29.51 -16.40 24.77
C TYR A 705 -30.08 -17.25 25.93
N GLY A 706 -30.05 -18.58 25.81
CA GLY A 706 -30.49 -19.48 26.89
C GLY A 706 -29.62 -19.37 28.15
N GLN A 707 -28.31 -19.18 28.00
CA GLN A 707 -27.40 -18.93 29.13
C GLN A 707 -27.64 -17.56 29.77
N LEU A 708 -28.04 -16.56 28.99
CA LEU A 708 -28.41 -15.23 29.48
C LEU A 708 -29.74 -15.32 30.25
N MET A 709 -30.78 -15.94 29.68
CA MET A 709 -32.09 -16.00 30.32
C MET A 709 -32.19 -17.00 31.47
N GLY A 710 -31.47 -18.13 31.38
CA GLY A 710 -31.56 -19.22 32.35
C GLY A 710 -30.68 -19.06 33.59
N TRP A 711 -29.74 -18.11 33.61
CA TRP A 711 -28.87 -17.90 34.78
C TRP A 711 -29.55 -16.97 35.79
N ASN A 712 -29.92 -17.54 36.96
CA ASN A 712 -30.55 -16.81 38.05
C ASN A 712 -29.98 -17.24 39.41
N PRO A 713 -28.75 -16.81 39.75
CA PRO A 713 -28.13 -17.15 41.02
C PRO A 713 -28.88 -16.49 42.20
N ARG A 714 -29.11 -17.25 43.28
CA ARG A 714 -29.80 -16.73 44.48
C ARG A 714 -29.05 -15.52 45.07
N GLY A 715 -29.79 -14.44 45.33
CA GLY A 715 -29.29 -13.25 46.00
C GLY A 715 -28.58 -12.24 45.08
N TYR A 716 -28.66 -12.40 43.76
CA TYR A 716 -28.27 -11.38 42.80
C TYR A 716 -29.50 -10.61 42.33
N HIS A 717 -29.35 -9.30 42.14
CA HIS A 717 -30.30 -8.50 41.38
C HIS A 717 -29.96 -8.62 39.89
N ARG A 718 -30.97 -8.65 39.02
CA ARG A 718 -30.81 -8.90 37.58
C ARG A 718 -31.65 -7.94 36.74
N TYR A 719 -31.04 -7.33 35.74
CA TYR A 719 -31.74 -6.67 34.65
C TYR A 719 -31.12 -7.06 33.30
N ASP A 720 -31.89 -6.92 32.23
CA ASP A 720 -31.45 -7.19 30.87
C ASP A 720 -32.09 -6.23 29.88
N PHE A 721 -31.44 -6.05 28.73
CA PHE A 721 -31.93 -5.20 27.65
C PHE A 721 -31.54 -5.77 26.28
N GLU A 722 -32.22 -5.28 25.25
CA GLU A 722 -32.09 -5.71 23.86
C GLU A 722 -31.72 -4.53 22.97
N THR A 723 -30.81 -4.73 22.02
CA THR A 723 -30.45 -3.78 20.97
C THR A 723 -30.70 -4.39 19.60
N GLY A 724 -30.51 -3.65 18.51
CA GLY A 724 -30.58 -4.19 17.15
C GLY A 724 -29.61 -5.37 16.89
N THR A 725 -28.51 -5.48 17.65
CA THR A 725 -27.40 -6.40 17.37
C THR A 725 -27.10 -7.40 18.49
N TYR A 726 -27.61 -7.23 19.71
CA TYR A 726 -27.38 -8.18 20.81
C TYR A 726 -28.40 -8.07 21.94
N PHE A 727 -28.35 -9.05 22.84
CA PHE A 727 -28.97 -9.03 24.16
C PHE A 727 -27.88 -8.93 25.22
N MET A 728 -28.12 -8.18 26.29
CA MET A 728 -27.19 -8.09 27.42
C MET A 728 -27.93 -8.32 28.73
N GLY A 729 -27.45 -9.29 29.52
CA GLY A 729 -27.92 -9.53 30.88
C GLY A 729 -26.87 -9.08 31.88
N ILE A 730 -27.32 -8.47 32.98
CA ILE A 730 -26.47 -7.91 34.02
C ILE A 730 -26.99 -8.39 35.38
N TRP A 731 -26.08 -8.93 36.19
CA TRP A 731 -26.36 -9.42 37.54
C TRP A 731 -25.37 -8.82 38.52
N HIS A 732 -25.80 -8.46 39.72
CA HIS A 732 -24.84 -8.02 40.74
C HIS A 732 -25.24 -8.39 42.16
N ARG A 733 -24.23 -8.40 43.04
CA ARG A 733 -24.36 -8.66 44.47
C ARG A 733 -23.19 -8.02 45.22
N GLY A 734 -23.48 -7.10 46.13
CA GLY A 734 -22.45 -6.35 46.85
C GLY A 734 -21.56 -5.56 45.87
N GLY A 735 -20.24 -5.59 46.08
CA GLY A 735 -19.24 -4.95 45.21
C GLY A 735 -18.93 -5.71 43.91
N TYR A 736 -19.73 -6.72 43.53
CA TYR A 736 -19.45 -7.58 42.37
C TYR A 736 -20.59 -7.58 41.36
N PHE A 737 -20.26 -7.51 40.06
CA PHE A 737 -21.22 -7.66 38.97
C PHE A 737 -20.76 -8.67 37.91
N TYR A 738 -21.72 -9.19 37.15
CA TYR A 738 -21.52 -10.12 36.06
C TYR A 738 -22.38 -9.68 34.88
N MET A 739 -21.81 -9.69 33.69
CA MET A 739 -22.48 -9.33 32.45
C MET A 739 -22.36 -10.46 31.44
N ARG A 740 -23.39 -10.68 30.63
CA ARG A 740 -23.36 -11.64 29.53
C ARG A 740 -23.99 -11.05 28.29
N ILE A 741 -23.30 -11.22 27.16
CA ILE A 741 -23.71 -10.73 25.85
C ILE A 741 -24.09 -11.92 24.98
N ALA A 742 -25.28 -11.87 24.38
CA ALA A 742 -25.71 -12.80 23.32
C ALA A 742 -25.93 -12.03 22.02
N LEU A 743 -25.06 -12.24 21.03
CA LEU A 743 -25.08 -11.51 19.76
C LEU A 743 -26.19 -12.03 18.84
N LYS A 744 -26.88 -11.15 18.13
CA LYS A 744 -27.90 -11.50 17.14
C LYS A 744 -27.28 -11.87 15.81
N GLU A 745 -28.01 -12.69 15.03
CA GLU A 745 -27.65 -12.99 13.64
C GLU A 745 -27.49 -11.71 12.81
N GLY A 746 -26.52 -11.71 11.88
CA GLY A 746 -26.18 -10.53 11.07
C GLY A 746 -25.14 -9.60 11.71
N THR A 747 -24.85 -9.76 13.00
CA THR A 747 -23.82 -8.97 13.69
C THR A 747 -22.42 -9.41 13.23
N ARG A 748 -21.74 -8.51 12.50
CA ARG A 748 -20.39 -8.75 11.96
C ARG A 748 -19.31 -8.68 13.04
N THR A 749 -19.36 -7.67 13.91
CA THR A 749 -18.35 -7.46 14.96
C THR A 749 -19.01 -7.34 16.34
N PRO A 750 -18.43 -7.93 17.39
CA PRO A 750 -18.93 -7.82 18.76
C PRO A 750 -18.53 -6.52 19.48
N LEU A 751 -17.84 -5.60 18.78
CA LEU A 751 -17.15 -4.46 19.37
C LEU A 751 -18.13 -3.46 20.03
N ALA A 752 -19.26 -3.17 19.38
CA ALA A 752 -20.33 -2.33 19.92
C ALA A 752 -20.91 -2.89 21.22
N ALA A 753 -21.16 -4.20 21.27
CA ALA A 753 -21.67 -4.85 22.46
C ALA A 753 -20.65 -4.81 23.61
N TRP A 754 -19.36 -4.96 23.30
CA TRP A 754 -18.29 -4.84 24.28
C TRP A 754 -18.15 -3.42 24.82
N PHE A 755 -18.27 -2.41 23.97
CA PHE A 755 -18.23 -1.01 24.38
C PHE A 755 -19.34 -0.68 25.37
N ASP A 756 -20.58 -1.09 25.09
CA ASP A 756 -21.70 -0.88 26.01
C ASP A 756 -21.50 -1.63 27.34
N ALA A 757 -20.88 -2.82 27.33
CA ALA A 757 -20.53 -3.51 28.57
C ALA A 757 -19.49 -2.74 29.39
N VAL A 758 -18.45 -2.19 28.75
CA VAL A 758 -17.45 -1.35 29.42
C VAL A 758 -18.10 -0.07 29.97
N ASN A 759 -18.98 0.56 29.20
CA ASN A 759 -19.65 1.79 29.61
C ASN A 759 -20.64 1.55 30.78
N HIS A 760 -21.40 0.45 30.75
CA HIS A 760 -22.22 0.03 31.88
C HIS A 760 -21.39 -0.23 33.13
N ALA A 761 -20.27 -0.95 32.99
CA ALA A 761 -19.36 -1.18 34.10
C ALA A 761 -18.82 0.15 34.66
N TYR A 762 -18.40 1.07 33.79
CA TYR A 762 -17.90 2.39 34.16
C TYR A 762 -18.89 3.17 35.04
N HIS A 763 -20.17 3.20 34.65
CA HIS A 763 -21.22 3.94 35.34
C HIS A 763 -21.91 3.20 36.49
N PHE A 764 -21.42 2.01 36.87
CA PHE A 764 -22.05 1.16 37.87
C PHE A 764 -22.16 1.83 39.25
N ASP A 765 -21.22 2.70 39.61
CA ASP A 765 -21.24 3.48 40.85
C ASP A 765 -22.47 4.40 40.95
N SER A 766 -22.81 5.05 39.84
CA SER A 766 -23.95 5.97 39.75
C SER A 766 -25.27 5.20 39.73
N ALA A 767 -25.32 4.13 38.93
CA ALA A 767 -26.47 3.23 38.81
C ALA A 767 -26.99 2.71 40.17
N LEU A 768 -26.09 2.41 41.11
CA LEU A 768 -26.47 1.92 42.43
C LEU A 768 -26.83 3.01 43.43
N LYS A 769 -26.33 4.25 43.26
CA LYS A 769 -26.68 5.38 44.12
C LYS A 769 -28.11 5.85 43.90
N ASP A 770 -28.57 5.86 42.65
CA ASP A 770 -29.92 6.29 42.28
C ASP A 770 -30.96 5.16 42.42
N GLY A 771 -30.53 3.96 42.84
CA GLY A 771 -31.34 2.76 42.91
C GLY A 771 -31.58 2.14 41.53
N LEU A 772 -31.48 0.81 41.44
CA LEU A 772 -31.69 0.07 40.18
C LEU A 772 -33.10 0.20 39.61
N GLN A 773 -34.04 0.74 40.37
CA GLN A 773 -35.40 1.02 39.92
C GLN A 773 -35.40 1.86 38.64
N SER A 774 -34.48 2.84 38.54
CA SER A 774 -34.28 3.67 37.36
C SER A 774 -33.89 2.89 36.09
N HIS A 775 -33.26 1.72 36.22
CA HIS A 775 -32.91 0.85 35.09
C HIS A 775 -34.08 0.03 34.57
N TYR A 776 -35.09 -0.23 35.40
CA TYR A 776 -36.32 -0.91 34.97
C TYR A 776 -37.38 0.07 34.45
N GLU A 777 -37.27 1.36 34.80
CA GLU A 777 -38.17 2.43 34.36
C GLU A 777 -37.76 3.07 33.03
N ASN A 778 -36.47 3.03 32.67
CA ASN A 778 -35.98 3.52 31.38
C ASN A 778 -35.94 2.39 30.34
N GLU A 779 -36.39 2.65 29.11
CA GLU A 779 -36.32 1.68 27.99
C GLU A 779 -34.89 1.20 27.71
N MET A 780 -33.87 2.05 27.97
CA MET A 780 -32.45 1.71 27.86
C MET A 780 -31.69 2.08 29.15
N PRO A 781 -30.86 1.18 29.71
CA PRO A 781 -30.20 1.39 31.00
C PRO A 781 -29.09 2.46 30.97
N LEU A 782 -28.78 3.06 32.15
CA LEU A 782 -27.65 3.98 32.31
C LEU A 782 -26.33 3.31 31.88
N GLY A 783 -25.69 3.86 30.86
CA GLY A 783 -24.51 3.28 30.22
C GLY A 783 -24.75 2.74 28.81
N TYR A 784 -25.99 2.74 28.32
CA TYR A 784 -26.24 2.55 26.89
C TYR A 784 -25.78 3.80 26.11
N VAL A 785 -25.10 3.58 24.99
CA VAL A 785 -24.58 4.64 24.12
C VAL A 785 -25.32 4.61 22.78
N SER A 786 -25.68 5.78 22.27
CA SER A 786 -26.32 5.90 20.95
C SER A 786 -25.39 5.41 19.83
N GLU A 787 -25.96 4.93 18.72
CA GLU A 787 -25.16 4.45 17.59
C GLU A 787 -24.25 5.54 17.00
N GLU A 788 -24.70 6.81 16.96
CA GLU A 788 -23.89 7.96 16.51
C GLU A 788 -22.62 8.15 17.35
N GLN A 789 -22.74 8.01 18.67
CA GLN A 789 -21.59 8.10 19.58
C GLN A 789 -20.64 6.89 19.43
N LYS A 790 -21.18 5.70 19.14
CA LYS A 790 -20.38 4.50 18.82
C LYS A 790 -19.61 4.66 17.51
N GLU A 791 -20.25 5.21 16.48
CA GLU A 791 -19.59 5.53 15.20
C GLU A 791 -18.44 6.53 15.41
N THR A 792 -18.63 7.52 16.28
CA THR A 792 -17.60 8.52 16.61
C THR A 792 -16.35 7.88 17.21
N ILE A 793 -16.50 7.06 18.24
CA ILE A 793 -15.34 6.38 18.87
C ILE A 793 -14.69 5.38 17.91
N PHE A 794 -15.48 4.64 17.11
CA PHE A 794 -14.91 3.68 16.15
C PHE A 794 -14.16 4.38 15.02
N ALA A 795 -14.64 5.52 14.52
CA ALA A 795 -13.89 6.35 13.58
C ALA A 795 -12.56 6.84 14.19
N ALA A 796 -12.58 7.28 15.45
CA ALA A 796 -11.36 7.69 16.15
C ALA A 796 -10.39 6.52 16.36
N MET A 797 -10.89 5.31 16.64
CA MET A 797 -10.07 4.09 16.74
C MET A 797 -9.43 3.69 15.41
N ALA A 798 -10.18 3.75 14.31
CA ALA A 798 -9.63 3.50 12.98
C ALA A 798 -8.53 4.53 12.64
N ALA A 799 -8.76 5.81 12.93
CA ALA A 799 -7.76 6.87 12.75
C ALA A 799 -6.50 6.68 13.60
N ALA A 800 -6.64 6.13 14.82
CA ALA A 800 -5.51 5.79 15.69
C ALA A 800 -4.76 4.50 15.28
N GLY A 801 -5.21 3.81 14.22
CA GLY A 801 -4.54 2.66 13.63
C GLY A 801 -5.05 1.29 14.05
N TRP A 802 -6.19 1.19 14.76
CA TRP A 802 -6.81 -0.09 15.12
C TRP A 802 -7.47 -0.79 13.93
N ASP A 803 -7.40 -2.12 13.91
CA ASP A 803 -8.17 -2.94 12.97
C ASP A 803 -9.49 -3.36 13.65
N LEU A 804 -10.60 -2.83 13.14
CA LEU A 804 -11.94 -3.05 13.70
C LEU A 804 -12.67 -4.23 13.06
N GLU A 805 -12.15 -4.77 11.96
CA GLU A 805 -12.77 -5.88 11.21
C GLU A 805 -12.33 -7.24 11.75
N VAL A 806 -11.13 -7.32 12.33
CA VAL A 806 -10.62 -8.55 12.95
C VAL A 806 -11.38 -8.86 14.25
N ASN A 807 -12.14 -9.96 14.24
CA ASN A 807 -12.89 -10.41 15.39
C ASN A 807 -11.99 -11.14 16.41
N ALA A 808 -11.37 -10.38 17.32
CA ALA A 808 -10.55 -10.92 18.41
C ALA A 808 -11.22 -10.85 19.80
N LEU A 809 -12.49 -10.47 19.89
CA LEU A 809 -13.22 -10.41 21.18
C LEU A 809 -13.87 -11.76 21.55
N GLU A 810 -14.20 -12.58 20.55
CA GLU A 810 -14.76 -13.91 20.75
C GLU A 810 -13.63 -14.94 20.88
N THR A 811 -13.51 -15.59 22.04
CA THR A 811 -12.45 -16.58 22.34
C THR A 811 -12.97 -18.02 22.35
N ARG A 812 -14.19 -18.23 21.83
CA ARG A 812 -14.93 -19.49 21.76
C ARG A 812 -15.72 -19.48 20.46
N LEU A 813 -16.26 -20.63 20.06
CA LEU A 813 -17.12 -20.70 18.89
C LEU A 813 -18.24 -19.62 18.96
N PRO A 814 -18.33 -18.75 17.95
CA PRO A 814 -19.32 -17.69 17.92
C PRO A 814 -20.73 -18.30 17.83
N VAL A 815 -21.60 -17.90 18.76
CA VAL A 815 -23.02 -18.25 18.73
C VAL A 815 -23.81 -16.99 18.37
N ARG A 816 -24.83 -17.14 17.52
CA ARG A 816 -25.71 -16.05 17.10
C ARG A 816 -27.17 -16.39 17.40
N VAL A 817 -27.92 -15.40 17.86
CA VAL A 817 -29.34 -15.51 18.20
C VAL A 817 -30.15 -15.06 16.99
N ARG A 818 -30.91 -15.98 16.39
CA ARG A 818 -31.92 -15.65 15.38
C ARG A 818 -33.25 -15.41 16.09
N VAL A 819 -33.79 -14.21 15.97
CA VAL A 819 -35.16 -13.88 16.42
C VAL A 819 -36.11 -14.26 15.29
N GLY A 820 -37.18 -14.98 15.59
CA GLY A 820 -38.15 -15.39 14.57
C GLY A 820 -39.59 -15.38 15.10
N ASP A 821 -40.54 -15.16 14.19
CA ASP A 821 -41.94 -14.84 14.48
C ASP A 821 -42.79 -16.08 14.84
N GLY A 822 -42.15 -17.14 15.35
CA GLY A 822 -42.81 -18.41 15.66
C GLY A 822 -43.34 -19.19 14.45
N ARG A 823 -43.06 -18.77 13.21
CA ARG A 823 -43.44 -19.49 11.99
C ARG A 823 -42.20 -19.95 11.21
N LYS A 824 -42.05 -21.28 11.16
CA LYS A 824 -41.10 -22.07 10.35
C LYS A 824 -39.64 -22.07 10.82
N GLY A 825 -39.30 -23.15 11.52
CA GLY A 825 -37.97 -23.73 11.41
C GLY A 825 -37.72 -24.26 9.99
N LEU A 826 -36.48 -24.09 9.54
CA LEU A 826 -35.80 -24.82 8.47
C LEU A 826 -36.43 -24.75 7.06
N HIS A 827 -36.01 -23.74 6.29
CA HIS A 827 -35.60 -23.97 4.91
C HIS A 827 -34.34 -23.19 4.59
N LEU A 828 -33.25 -23.93 4.36
CA LEU A 828 -32.14 -23.49 3.53
C LEU A 828 -32.66 -23.45 2.08
N SER A 829 -32.89 -22.26 1.54
CA SER A 829 -33.05 -21.95 0.12
C SER A 829 -32.59 -20.49 -0.03
N GLU A 830 -31.74 -20.06 -0.96
CA GLU A 830 -31.21 -20.63 -2.19
C GLU A 830 -29.95 -19.82 -2.51
N LYS A 831 -28.92 -20.51 -3.02
CA LYS A 831 -27.86 -20.06 -3.93
C LYS A 831 -27.59 -18.55 -4.05
N ASP A 832 -26.42 -18.14 -3.58
CA ASP A 832 -25.63 -17.10 -4.25
C ASP A 832 -24.47 -17.79 -5.00
N PRO A 833 -24.53 -17.93 -6.34
CA PRO A 833 -23.53 -18.67 -7.10
C PRO A 833 -22.42 -17.73 -7.59
N THR A 834 -21.63 -17.14 -6.70
CA THR A 834 -20.36 -16.51 -7.11
C THR A 834 -19.30 -16.55 -6.01
N ARG A 835 -18.56 -17.68 -5.91
CA ARG A 835 -17.12 -17.71 -5.59
C ARG A 835 -16.55 -19.13 -5.76
N LEU A 836 -16.19 -19.37 -7.02
CA LEU A 836 -15.09 -20.15 -7.58
C LEU A 836 -14.10 -20.80 -6.57
N ASN A 837 -13.99 -22.13 -6.63
CA ASN A 837 -12.89 -22.92 -7.21
C ASN A 837 -11.56 -22.92 -6.43
N GLY A 838 -11.34 -23.99 -5.66
CA GLY A 838 -10.01 -24.54 -5.38
C GLY A 838 -9.85 -25.88 -6.14
N PRO A 839 -8.65 -26.27 -6.58
CA PRO A 839 -8.48 -27.44 -7.44
C PRO A 839 -8.45 -28.72 -6.61
N GLU A 840 -9.43 -29.60 -6.80
CA GLU A 840 -9.30 -31.00 -6.39
C GLU A 840 -8.49 -31.75 -7.43
N ALA A 841 -7.32 -32.21 -7.00
CA ALA A 841 -6.58 -33.27 -7.66
C ALA A 841 -7.36 -34.58 -7.55
N LYS A 842 -7.60 -35.24 -8.68
CA LYS A 842 -7.83 -36.69 -8.71
C LYS A 842 -7.06 -37.32 -9.86
N HIS A 843 -6.31 -38.35 -9.46
CA HIS A 843 -5.83 -39.46 -10.27
C HIS A 843 -6.87 -39.94 -11.29
N ASP A 844 -6.48 -39.99 -12.56
CA ASP A 844 -6.22 -41.23 -13.30
C ASP A 844 -5.20 -40.96 -14.42
#